data_AF-A0A668ABN4-F1
#
_entry.id   AF-A0A668ABN4-F1
#
_cell.length_a   1.000
_cell.length_b   1.000
_cell.length_c   1.000
_cell.angle_alpha   90.00
_cell.angle_beta   90.00
_cell.angle_gamma   90.00
#
_symmetry.space_group_name_H-M   'P 1'
#
loop_
_entity.id
_entity.type
_entity.pdbx_description
1 polymer ?
#
loop_
_entity_poly.entity_id
_entity_poly.type
_entity_poly.pdbx_seq_one_letter_code
_entity_poly.pdbx_strand_id
1 'polypeptide(L)'
;MLKRVTAHFVRRGISTFQNRLSKNDGLFRVHPSVSQALAENRPVVALESTIITHGMPYPHNLSTAKEVEAIVRAEGATPATVGLIQGKVHVGLSSEELEHLACSKTSLKVSRRDLPYAISKGISGGTTVSGTMIAAHRAGIPVFVTGGIGGVHRDGENSLDISADLTELGRTPIAVVSAGVKSILDIGRTLEFLETQGVCVATYGMSKNFPAFFSPQSGFTSPYHVCNPEEAAELIAGVLSLGLQSGVLLAVPIPEEHATAGQHIEEAIQTAVAEASAKGIKGRDVTPFILQKVNELTKGKSLQASILLMISINENVGRAQYNSNHAILSQVVIGGVNVDFIAKGKTEKLVFGQTNPGSVCQSFGGVGRNIADSLSRLGHRPLFISAIGTDSHSDAVLNHCKHINTSGVARLEEQRTATYCAVITESGELSLGLGDMDIHEQITEQYVSQFEKQLSSACLVCLDGNIPVSTIDYVCSIAKKYAINVWYEPTDSDKASKPFLSEAWKSLSYLSPNLAELCTMNKNLGIPTPEVLPSSLKDVLSCAMALSRPLLEYVHCLVVTLGAKGVLVCGEYDAGSVNLKPRQQKRLCALYYPALTVTTEETMNVSGAGDSLAGGMMAGILQGLDTDSCVHMGLLAARLSLASPHPISPFLTLDSVDPNKVQTQSWTKPSFMWME
;
A
#
# COMPACT_ATOMS: atom_id res chain seq x y z
N MET A 1 -32.33 33.26 -11.36
CA MET A 1 -31.48 32.23 -12.00
C MET A 1 -30.13 32.05 -11.29
N LEU A 2 -29.42 33.11 -10.86
CA LEU A 2 -28.15 32.97 -10.12
C LEU A 2 -28.26 32.42 -8.68
N LYS A 3 -29.40 32.57 -7.98
CA LYS A 3 -29.60 32.00 -6.62
C LYS A 3 -29.80 30.48 -6.56
N ARG A 4 -30.13 29.82 -7.69
CA ARG A 4 -30.23 28.35 -7.77
C ARG A 4 -28.88 27.68 -8.11
N VAL A 5 -27.93 28.42 -8.68
CA VAL A 5 -26.58 27.92 -8.98
C VAL A 5 -25.73 27.90 -7.72
N THR A 6 -25.80 28.94 -6.88
CA THR A 6 -25.07 29.00 -5.60
C THR A 6 -25.54 27.97 -4.57
N ALA A 7 -26.82 27.57 -4.59
CA ALA A 7 -27.34 26.50 -3.73
C ALA A 7 -26.82 25.10 -4.11
N HIS A 8 -26.31 24.91 -5.33
CA HIS A 8 -25.70 23.65 -5.77
C HIS A 8 -24.21 23.54 -5.41
N PHE A 9 -23.51 24.68 -5.29
CA PHE A 9 -22.09 24.73 -4.90
C PHE A 9 -21.85 24.52 -3.40
N VAL A 10 -22.85 24.75 -2.53
CA VAL A 10 -22.71 24.56 -1.07
C VAL A 10 -22.99 23.10 -0.62
N ARG A 11 -23.49 22.22 -1.50
CA ARG A 11 -23.81 20.81 -1.17
C ARG A 11 -22.71 19.80 -1.51
N ARG A 12 -21.61 20.22 -2.13
CA ARG A 12 -20.45 19.36 -2.42
C ARG A 12 -19.19 20.04 -1.91
N GLY A 13 -18.98 19.92 -0.60
CA GLY A 13 -17.81 20.44 0.10
C GLY A 13 -16.52 20.08 -0.63
N ILE A 14 -15.72 21.10 -0.89
CA ILE A 14 -14.37 20.99 -1.44
C ILE A 14 -13.50 20.44 -0.31
N SER A 15 -13.00 19.21 -0.47
CA SER A 15 -12.05 18.58 0.45
C SER A 15 -10.71 18.34 -0.26
N THR A 16 -9.63 18.62 0.45
CA THR A 16 -8.23 18.40 0.08
C THR A 16 -7.85 16.90 0.01
N PHE A 17 -6.62 16.64 -0.44
CA PHE A 17 -6.21 15.61 -1.42
C PHE A 17 -6.21 14.13 -0.99
N GLN A 18 -6.54 13.76 0.26
CA GLN A 18 -6.43 12.37 0.74
C GLN A 18 -7.75 11.57 0.81
N ASN A 19 -8.90 12.19 0.56
CA ASN A 19 -10.22 11.57 0.80
C ASN A 19 -10.84 10.81 -0.41
N ARG A 20 -10.08 10.42 -1.43
CA ARG A 20 -10.66 10.03 -2.74
C ARG A 20 -10.94 8.55 -3.01
N LEU A 21 -10.60 7.61 -2.14
CA LEU A 21 -10.81 6.19 -2.43
C LEU A 21 -12.13 5.58 -1.89
N SER A 22 -12.99 6.32 -1.18
CA SER A 22 -14.21 5.75 -0.56
C SER A 22 -15.54 6.43 -0.88
N LYS A 23 -15.60 7.46 -1.71
CA LYS A 23 -16.90 7.95 -2.23
C LYS A 23 -17.21 7.24 -3.55
N ASN A 24 -18.35 6.54 -3.56
CA ASN A 24 -18.96 5.96 -4.75
C ASN A 24 -19.38 7.10 -5.71
N ASP A 25 -18.41 7.70 -6.39
CA ASP A 25 -18.59 8.81 -7.32
C ASP A 25 -19.04 8.20 -8.65
N GLY A 26 -20.35 8.23 -8.93
CA GLY A 26 -20.96 7.54 -10.08
C GLY A 26 -20.43 7.94 -11.47
N LEU A 27 -19.47 8.87 -11.53
CA LEU A 27 -18.78 9.37 -12.73
C LEU A 27 -17.39 8.72 -12.95
N PHE A 28 -16.84 7.99 -11.98
CA PHE A 28 -15.52 7.40 -12.03
C PHE A 28 -15.57 5.94 -11.55
N ARG A 29 -15.16 5.00 -12.40
CA ARG A 29 -15.21 3.56 -12.16
C ARG A 29 -13.82 2.96 -12.36
N VAL A 30 -13.35 2.21 -11.38
CA VAL A 30 -12.14 1.39 -11.50
C VAL A 30 -12.59 -0.07 -11.62
N HIS A 31 -12.04 -0.79 -12.59
CA HIS A 31 -12.37 -2.20 -12.79
C HIS A 31 -11.94 -3.04 -11.59
N PRO A 32 -12.73 -4.04 -11.13
CA PRO A 32 -12.40 -4.83 -9.95
C PRO A 32 -11.00 -5.45 -10.00
N SER A 33 -10.55 -5.94 -11.15
CA SER A 33 -9.18 -6.50 -11.30
C SER A 33 -8.09 -5.45 -11.09
N VAL A 34 -8.33 -4.21 -11.51
CA VAL A 34 -7.40 -3.09 -11.33
C VAL A 34 -7.41 -2.65 -9.86
N SER A 35 -8.58 -2.49 -9.25
CA SER A 35 -8.71 -2.20 -7.81
C SER A 35 -8.05 -3.27 -6.96
N GLN A 36 -8.23 -4.55 -7.30
CA GLN A 36 -7.60 -5.67 -6.63
C GLN A 36 -6.09 -5.66 -6.80
N ALA A 37 -5.58 -5.43 -8.02
CA ALA A 37 -4.15 -5.35 -8.27
C ALA A 37 -3.48 -4.22 -7.48
N LEU A 38 -4.09 -3.03 -7.45
CA LEU A 38 -3.63 -1.90 -6.63
C LEU A 38 -3.71 -2.23 -5.12
N ALA A 39 -4.80 -2.85 -4.68
CA ALA A 39 -4.95 -3.29 -3.29
C ALA A 39 -3.92 -4.37 -2.90
N GLU A 40 -3.46 -5.19 -3.84
CA GLU A 40 -2.46 -6.24 -3.64
C GLU A 40 -1.02 -5.76 -3.94
N ASN A 41 -0.81 -4.47 -4.29
CA ASN A 41 0.48 -3.94 -4.78
C ASN A 41 1.03 -4.74 -5.97
N ARG A 42 0.15 -5.40 -6.73
CA ARG A 42 0.53 -6.00 -8.00
C ARG A 42 0.66 -4.91 -9.05
N PRO A 43 1.59 -5.06 -10.01
CA PRO A 43 1.82 -4.05 -11.00
C PRO A 43 0.56 -3.76 -11.81
N VAL A 44 0.31 -2.47 -12.01
CA VAL A 44 -0.77 -1.97 -12.86
C VAL A 44 -0.19 -0.99 -13.87
N VAL A 45 -0.50 -1.21 -15.13
CA VAL A 45 -0.07 -0.35 -16.24
C VAL A 45 -1.32 0.27 -16.86
N ALA A 46 -1.42 1.59 -16.79
CA ALA A 46 -2.46 2.30 -17.51
C ALA A 46 -2.19 2.28 -19.02
N LEU A 47 -3.26 2.23 -19.82
CA LEU A 47 -3.21 2.29 -21.29
C LEU A 47 -4.24 3.30 -21.80
N GLU A 48 -3.92 4.04 -22.86
CA GLU A 48 -4.87 4.98 -23.47
C GLU A 48 -5.83 4.31 -24.46
N SER A 49 -6.96 4.96 -24.77
CA SER A 49 -7.95 4.46 -25.73
C SER A 49 -8.13 5.35 -26.97
N THR A 50 -7.39 6.46 -27.09
CA THR A 50 -7.36 7.25 -28.33
C THR A 50 -6.79 6.44 -29.49
N ILE A 51 -5.76 5.63 -29.25
CA ILE A 51 -5.22 4.72 -30.27
C ILE A 51 -6.27 3.74 -30.80
N ILE A 52 -7.20 3.31 -29.93
CA ILE A 52 -8.28 2.38 -30.25
C ILE A 52 -9.38 3.06 -31.07
N THR A 53 -9.76 4.27 -30.68
CA THR A 53 -10.90 4.99 -31.27
C THR A 53 -10.54 5.82 -32.51
N HIS A 54 -9.34 6.37 -32.56
CA HIS A 54 -8.89 7.32 -33.59
C HIS A 54 -7.54 6.96 -34.22
N GLY A 55 -6.78 6.03 -33.62
CA GLY A 55 -5.44 5.66 -34.11
C GLY A 55 -5.44 4.56 -35.15
N MET A 56 -6.39 3.63 -35.10
CA MET A 56 -6.43 2.45 -35.97
C MET A 56 -7.86 2.13 -36.45
N PRO A 57 -8.04 1.56 -37.66
CA PRO A 57 -9.34 1.13 -38.13
C PRO A 57 -9.77 -0.21 -37.50
N TYR A 58 -11.08 -0.43 -37.37
CA TYR A 58 -11.63 -1.74 -37.00
C TYR A 58 -11.42 -2.78 -38.11
N PRO A 59 -11.09 -4.06 -37.81
CA PRO A 59 -10.95 -4.67 -36.47
C PRO A 59 -9.54 -4.55 -35.85
N HIS A 60 -8.58 -3.96 -36.56
CA HIS A 60 -7.18 -3.88 -36.12
C HIS A 60 -7.01 -3.11 -34.81
N ASN A 61 -7.82 -2.07 -34.59
CA ASN A 61 -7.83 -1.35 -33.31
C ASN A 61 -8.12 -2.26 -32.10
N LEU A 62 -9.11 -3.15 -32.22
CA LEU A 62 -9.52 -4.06 -31.16
C LEU A 62 -8.50 -5.19 -30.96
N SER A 63 -7.98 -5.76 -32.05
CA SER A 63 -6.96 -6.81 -31.95
C SER A 63 -5.70 -6.30 -31.29
N THR A 64 -5.22 -5.11 -31.69
CA THR A 64 -4.06 -4.46 -31.08
C THR A 64 -4.28 -4.16 -29.60
N ALA A 65 -5.45 -3.63 -29.23
CA ALA A 65 -5.76 -3.34 -27.82
C ALA A 65 -5.71 -4.62 -26.97
N LYS A 66 -6.31 -5.72 -27.46
CA LYS A 66 -6.29 -7.02 -26.77
C LYS A 66 -4.89 -7.61 -26.66
N GLU A 67 -4.08 -7.49 -27.70
CA GLU A 67 -2.69 -7.96 -27.73
C GLU A 67 -1.81 -7.20 -26.72
N VAL A 68 -1.92 -5.87 -26.69
CA VAL A 68 -1.24 -5.03 -25.69
C VAL A 68 -1.63 -5.45 -24.27
N GLU A 69 -2.92 -5.61 -23.98
CA GLU A 69 -3.35 -6.06 -22.65
C GLU A 69 -2.84 -7.47 -22.33
N ALA A 70 -2.74 -8.37 -23.31
CA ALA A 70 -2.20 -9.71 -23.12
C ALA A 70 -0.70 -9.69 -22.77
N ILE A 71 0.07 -8.80 -23.39
CA ILE A 71 1.49 -8.62 -23.10
C ILE A 71 1.68 -8.09 -21.68
N VAL A 72 0.94 -7.05 -21.28
CA VAL A 72 0.99 -6.54 -19.91
C VAL A 72 0.73 -7.66 -18.90
N ARG A 73 -0.25 -8.55 -19.18
CA ARG A 73 -0.54 -9.72 -18.35
C ARG A 73 0.59 -10.76 -18.35
N ALA A 74 1.19 -11.04 -19.50
CA ALA A 74 2.30 -11.98 -19.64
C ALA A 74 3.52 -11.54 -18.82
N GLU A 75 3.76 -10.22 -18.75
CA GLU A 75 4.81 -9.59 -17.93
C GLU A 75 4.43 -9.46 -16.44
N GLY A 76 3.34 -10.09 -16.00
CA GLY A 76 2.93 -10.13 -14.59
C GLY A 76 2.18 -8.89 -14.10
N ALA A 77 1.87 -7.93 -14.97
CA ALA A 77 1.14 -6.71 -14.65
C ALA A 77 -0.36 -6.79 -15.03
N THR A 78 -1.17 -5.96 -14.38
CA THR A 78 -2.60 -5.82 -14.67
C THR A 78 -2.81 -4.63 -15.60
N PRO A 79 -3.31 -4.82 -16.83
CA PRO A 79 -3.60 -3.70 -17.73
C PRO A 79 -4.83 -2.92 -17.25
N ALA A 80 -4.76 -1.61 -17.34
CA ALA A 80 -5.83 -0.69 -17.02
C ALA A 80 -6.09 0.25 -18.20
N THR A 81 -6.71 -0.26 -19.26
CA THR A 81 -7.14 0.57 -20.39
C THR A 81 -8.16 1.60 -19.90
N VAL A 82 -7.90 2.89 -20.17
CA VAL A 82 -8.73 4.00 -19.70
C VAL A 82 -9.61 4.51 -20.82
N GLY A 83 -10.92 4.60 -20.59
CA GLY A 83 -11.88 5.13 -21.56
C GLY A 83 -13.03 5.88 -20.92
N LEU A 84 -13.79 6.63 -21.72
CA LEU A 84 -15.06 7.20 -21.31
C LEU A 84 -16.20 6.36 -21.89
N ILE A 85 -17.06 5.81 -21.05
CA ILE A 85 -18.24 5.04 -21.47
C ILE A 85 -19.48 5.76 -20.93
N GLN A 86 -20.33 6.25 -21.84
CA GLN A 86 -21.58 6.94 -21.49
C GLN A 86 -21.40 8.04 -20.43
N GLY A 87 -20.34 8.85 -20.57
CA GLY A 87 -20.01 9.94 -19.65
C GLY A 87 -19.40 9.52 -18.31
N LYS A 88 -19.00 8.25 -18.15
CA LYS A 88 -18.26 7.77 -16.98
C LYS A 88 -16.82 7.48 -17.37
N VAL A 89 -15.88 7.88 -16.53
CA VAL A 89 -14.46 7.51 -16.67
C VAL A 89 -14.29 6.09 -16.15
N HIS A 90 -13.79 5.19 -17.00
CA HIS A 90 -13.48 3.81 -16.66
C HIS A 90 -11.96 3.63 -16.67
N VAL A 91 -11.42 3.08 -15.60
CA VAL A 91 -10.01 2.69 -15.46
C VAL A 91 -9.95 1.16 -15.39
N GLY A 92 -9.51 0.55 -16.48
CA GLY A 92 -9.76 -0.86 -16.79
C GLY A 92 -11.11 -1.00 -17.50
N LEU A 93 -11.08 -1.31 -18.80
CA LEU A 93 -12.27 -1.61 -19.58
C LEU A 93 -12.52 -3.12 -19.58
N SER A 94 -13.80 -3.53 -19.55
CA SER A 94 -14.13 -4.93 -19.87
C SER A 94 -13.91 -5.22 -21.36
N SER A 95 -13.90 -6.49 -21.74
CA SER A 95 -13.78 -6.88 -23.16
C SER A 95 -14.91 -6.28 -24.02
N GLU A 96 -16.12 -6.19 -23.47
CA GLU A 96 -17.29 -5.61 -24.12
C GLU A 96 -17.20 -4.09 -24.22
N GLU A 97 -16.70 -3.42 -23.16
CA GLU A 97 -16.49 -1.96 -23.16
C GLU A 97 -15.38 -1.56 -24.15
N LEU A 98 -14.33 -2.37 -24.26
CA LEU A 98 -13.23 -2.20 -25.22
C LEU A 98 -13.74 -2.35 -26.66
N GLU A 99 -14.52 -3.40 -26.94
CA GLU A 99 -15.15 -3.63 -28.24
C GLU A 99 -16.15 -2.53 -28.60
N HIS A 100 -16.92 -2.03 -27.63
CA HIS A 100 -17.82 -0.90 -27.81
C HIS A 100 -17.07 0.36 -28.29
N LEU A 101 -15.92 0.68 -27.68
CA LEU A 101 -15.10 1.81 -28.13
C LEU A 101 -14.49 1.56 -29.52
N ALA A 102 -14.01 0.35 -29.78
CA ALA A 102 -13.39 0.00 -31.07
C ALA A 102 -14.37 0.06 -32.26
N CYS A 103 -15.63 -0.29 -32.03
CA CYS A 103 -16.69 -0.23 -33.05
C CYS A 103 -17.33 1.16 -33.19
N SER A 104 -17.09 2.07 -32.25
CA SER A 104 -17.79 3.35 -32.19
C SER A 104 -17.26 4.39 -33.18
N LYS A 105 -18.03 4.66 -34.23
CA LYS A 105 -17.75 5.72 -35.24
C LYS A 105 -17.96 7.14 -34.72
N THR A 106 -18.64 7.31 -33.59
CA THR A 106 -19.01 8.61 -33.01
C THR A 106 -18.29 8.88 -31.69
N SER A 107 -17.24 8.12 -31.39
CA SER A 107 -16.47 8.29 -30.16
C SER A 107 -15.74 9.64 -30.18
N LEU A 108 -15.78 10.37 -29.06
CA LEU A 108 -15.05 11.62 -28.92
C LEU A 108 -13.58 11.34 -28.58
N LYS A 109 -12.64 12.08 -29.15
CA LYS A 109 -11.25 12.12 -28.66
C LYS A 109 -11.19 13.03 -27.42
N VAL A 110 -10.90 12.45 -26.26
CA VAL A 110 -11.05 13.12 -24.95
C VAL A 110 -9.69 13.49 -24.37
N SER A 111 -9.36 14.79 -24.37
CA SER A 111 -8.24 15.37 -23.60
C SER A 111 -8.75 16.00 -22.30
N ARG A 112 -7.84 16.58 -21.49
CA ARG A 112 -8.16 17.25 -20.22
C ARG A 112 -9.36 18.19 -20.33
N ARG A 113 -9.40 19.03 -21.38
CA ARG A 113 -10.46 20.03 -21.58
C ARG A 113 -11.81 19.43 -21.96
N ASP A 114 -11.80 18.24 -22.56
CA ASP A 114 -12.99 17.58 -23.09
C ASP A 114 -13.68 16.73 -22.02
N LEU A 115 -12.96 16.29 -20.99
CA LEU A 115 -13.48 15.47 -19.89
C LEU A 115 -14.78 16.02 -19.29
N PRO A 116 -14.88 17.31 -18.85
CA PRO A 116 -16.12 17.81 -18.25
C PRO A 116 -17.30 17.80 -19.23
N TYR A 117 -17.05 18.11 -20.50
CA TYR A 117 -18.10 18.12 -21.53
C TYR A 117 -18.61 16.71 -21.81
N ALA A 118 -17.69 15.78 -22.07
CA ALA A 118 -18.01 14.40 -22.39
C ALA A 118 -18.76 13.70 -21.23
N ILE A 119 -18.34 13.95 -19.99
CA ILE A 119 -19.03 13.49 -18.77
C ILE A 119 -20.44 14.09 -18.69
N SER A 120 -20.58 15.42 -18.86
CA SER A 120 -21.88 16.10 -18.73
C SER A 120 -22.93 15.67 -19.77
N LYS A 121 -22.48 15.18 -20.92
CA LYS A 121 -23.32 14.77 -22.05
C LYS A 121 -23.54 13.27 -22.14
N GLY A 122 -22.93 12.47 -21.27
CA GLY A 122 -23.05 11.02 -21.38
C GLY A 122 -22.37 10.46 -22.63
N ILE A 123 -21.33 11.12 -23.15
CA ILE A 123 -20.67 10.73 -24.41
C ILE A 123 -19.62 9.65 -24.12
N SER A 124 -19.50 8.65 -24.99
CA SER A 124 -18.37 7.71 -24.97
C SER A 124 -17.20 8.26 -25.79
N GLY A 125 -15.97 8.00 -25.35
CA GLY A 125 -14.80 8.57 -26.01
C GLY A 125 -13.49 7.91 -25.59
N GLY A 126 -12.54 7.93 -26.50
CA GLY A 126 -11.18 7.48 -26.24
C GLY A 126 -10.39 8.56 -25.51
N THR A 127 -9.72 8.21 -24.42
CA THR A 127 -8.87 9.17 -23.69
C THR A 127 -7.51 9.30 -24.37
N THR A 128 -7.04 10.53 -24.52
CA THR A 128 -5.65 10.85 -24.96
C THR A 128 -4.69 10.69 -23.79
N VAL A 129 -3.38 10.69 -24.05
CA VAL A 129 -2.32 10.73 -23.02
C VAL A 129 -2.70 11.63 -21.84
N SER A 130 -3.01 12.91 -22.06
CA SER A 130 -3.45 13.81 -20.97
C SER A 130 -4.70 13.33 -20.20
N GLY A 131 -5.73 12.84 -20.90
CA GLY A 131 -6.95 12.32 -20.26
C GLY A 131 -6.68 11.03 -19.46
N THR A 132 -5.84 10.15 -20.00
CA THR A 132 -5.43 8.89 -19.38
C THR A 132 -4.61 9.15 -18.12
N MET A 133 -3.65 10.07 -18.17
CA MET A 133 -2.84 10.45 -17.00
C MET A 133 -3.70 10.89 -15.82
N ILE A 134 -4.67 11.78 -16.06
CA ILE A 134 -5.58 12.28 -15.01
C ILE A 134 -6.35 11.12 -14.36
N ALA A 135 -6.89 10.22 -15.17
CA ALA A 135 -7.69 9.11 -14.68
C ALA A 135 -6.85 8.04 -13.97
N ALA A 136 -5.71 7.68 -14.55
CA ALA A 136 -4.77 6.71 -14.00
C ALA A 136 -4.19 7.19 -12.66
N HIS A 137 -3.72 8.44 -12.60
CA HIS A 137 -3.23 9.02 -11.36
C HIS A 137 -4.33 9.10 -10.30
N ARG A 138 -5.56 9.49 -10.67
CA ARG A 138 -6.71 9.47 -9.75
C ARG A 138 -7.05 8.07 -9.23
N ALA A 139 -6.80 7.03 -10.02
CA ALA A 139 -6.97 5.64 -9.60
C ALA A 139 -5.80 5.11 -8.76
N GLY A 140 -4.71 5.87 -8.58
CA GLY A 140 -3.52 5.42 -7.87
C GLY A 140 -2.56 4.58 -8.73
N ILE A 141 -2.67 4.63 -10.05
CA ILE A 141 -1.77 3.92 -10.96
C ILE A 141 -0.52 4.79 -11.22
N PRO A 142 0.69 4.31 -10.90
CA PRO A 142 1.92 5.12 -10.99
C PRO A 142 2.55 5.12 -12.39
N VAL A 143 2.20 4.16 -13.26
CA VAL A 143 2.83 3.98 -14.58
C VAL A 143 1.77 3.93 -15.69
N PHE A 144 1.99 4.70 -16.74
CA PHE A 144 1.20 4.76 -17.95
C PHE A 144 2.10 4.51 -19.16
N VAL A 145 1.71 3.54 -20.00
CA VAL A 145 2.41 3.23 -21.25
C VAL A 145 1.59 3.70 -22.44
N THR A 146 2.26 4.37 -23.37
CA THR A 146 1.71 4.77 -24.67
C THR A 146 2.75 4.60 -25.76
N GLY A 147 2.35 4.53 -27.02
CA GLY A 147 3.31 4.50 -28.11
C GLY A 147 4.21 5.74 -28.12
N GLY A 148 3.61 6.93 -27.97
CA GLY A 148 4.31 8.21 -28.12
C GLY A 148 3.47 9.35 -27.61
N ILE A 149 4.06 10.31 -26.91
CA ILE A 149 3.32 11.47 -26.40
C ILE A 149 3.03 12.47 -27.52
N GLY A 150 2.01 13.31 -27.33
CA GLY A 150 1.91 14.56 -28.08
C GLY A 150 3.03 15.53 -27.70
N GLY A 151 3.11 16.66 -28.39
CA GLY A 151 4.21 17.60 -28.22
C GLY A 151 3.95 18.93 -28.92
N VAL A 152 5.01 19.71 -29.11
CA VAL A 152 4.97 20.93 -29.91
C VAL A 152 4.92 20.53 -31.38
N HIS A 153 3.92 21.00 -32.13
CA HIS A 153 3.87 20.75 -33.56
C HIS A 153 5.00 21.51 -34.28
N ARG A 154 5.38 21.05 -35.48
CA ARG A 154 6.30 21.82 -36.32
C ARG A 154 5.65 23.15 -36.70
N ASP A 155 6.40 24.26 -36.64
CA ASP A 155 5.88 25.65 -36.68
C ASP A 155 5.07 26.05 -35.42
N GLY A 156 5.27 25.34 -34.30
CA GLY A 156 4.60 25.57 -33.03
C GLY A 156 4.90 26.93 -32.40
N GLU A 157 6.05 27.53 -32.71
CA GLU A 157 6.42 28.87 -32.25
C GLU A 157 5.51 29.97 -32.83
N ASN A 158 4.94 29.76 -34.01
CA ASN A 158 4.06 30.71 -34.69
C ASN A 158 2.59 30.32 -34.50
N SER A 159 2.28 29.03 -34.63
CA SER A 159 0.90 28.51 -34.54
C SER A 159 0.40 28.34 -33.12
N LEU A 160 1.31 28.18 -32.15
CA LEU A 160 1.02 27.76 -30.78
C LEU A 160 0.24 26.44 -30.70
N ASP A 161 0.35 25.58 -31.72
CA ASP A 161 -0.23 24.24 -31.74
C ASP A 161 0.63 23.30 -30.88
N ILE A 162 0.30 23.26 -29.59
CA ILE A 162 1.03 22.50 -28.56
C ILE A 162 0.06 21.53 -27.88
N SER A 163 0.45 20.26 -27.82
CA SER A 163 -0.38 19.24 -27.17
C SER A 163 -0.57 19.53 -25.68
N ALA A 164 -1.81 19.33 -25.22
CA ALA A 164 -2.14 19.38 -23.80
C ALA A 164 -1.40 18.32 -22.96
N ASP A 165 -0.83 17.30 -23.60
CA ASP A 165 -0.03 16.26 -22.94
C ASP A 165 1.18 16.84 -22.21
N LEU A 166 1.84 17.85 -22.76
CA LEU A 166 3.03 18.46 -22.14
C LEU A 166 2.69 19.21 -20.85
N THR A 167 1.60 19.99 -20.89
CA THR A 167 1.08 20.69 -19.71
C THR A 167 0.54 19.69 -18.68
N GLU A 168 0.01 18.54 -19.10
CA GLU A 168 -0.44 17.51 -18.18
C GLU A 168 0.73 16.79 -17.49
N LEU A 169 1.82 16.54 -18.22
CA LEU A 169 3.09 16.08 -17.64
C LEU A 169 3.62 17.06 -16.59
N GLY A 170 3.43 18.37 -16.77
CA GLY A 170 3.75 19.36 -15.74
C GLY A 170 2.80 19.42 -14.53
N ARG A 171 1.73 18.60 -14.49
CA ARG A 171 0.64 18.71 -13.49
C ARG A 171 0.27 17.42 -12.78
N THR A 172 0.51 16.28 -13.42
CA THR A 172 0.04 14.99 -12.94
C THR A 172 1.25 14.09 -12.63
N PRO A 173 1.48 13.74 -11.34
CA PRO A 173 2.60 12.90 -10.94
C PRO A 173 2.33 11.44 -11.29
N ILE A 174 2.73 11.07 -12.50
CA ILE A 174 2.69 9.72 -13.06
C ILE A 174 3.90 9.54 -13.99
N ALA A 175 4.43 8.33 -14.06
CA ALA A 175 5.44 7.98 -15.04
C ALA A 175 4.78 7.64 -16.38
N VAL A 176 5.19 8.31 -17.44
CA VAL A 176 4.77 8.04 -18.82
C VAL A 176 5.93 7.40 -19.55
N VAL A 177 5.73 6.16 -20.00
CA VAL A 177 6.71 5.43 -20.80
C VAL A 177 6.25 5.42 -22.25
N SER A 178 7.11 5.87 -23.16
CA SER A 178 6.79 5.97 -24.58
C SER A 178 8.04 5.91 -25.45
N ALA A 179 7.87 5.80 -26.76
CA ALA A 179 8.97 5.90 -27.71
C ALA A 179 9.42 7.34 -27.99
N GLY A 180 9.33 8.19 -26.97
CA GLY A 180 9.48 9.63 -27.11
C GLY A 180 8.21 10.29 -27.67
N VAL A 181 8.41 11.23 -28.58
CA VAL A 181 7.37 12.12 -29.12
C VAL A 181 6.98 11.65 -30.52
N LYS A 182 5.68 11.67 -30.87
CA LYS A 182 5.21 11.25 -32.20
C LYS A 182 5.97 11.98 -33.32
N SER A 183 6.42 11.24 -34.34
CA SER A 183 7.29 11.71 -35.44
C SER A 183 6.84 12.97 -36.21
N ILE A 184 5.54 13.28 -36.18
CA ILE A 184 4.97 14.47 -36.86
C ILE A 184 5.28 15.78 -36.13
N LEU A 185 5.86 15.72 -34.94
CA LEU A 185 6.06 16.83 -34.02
C LEU A 185 7.50 17.33 -34.05
N ASP A 186 7.76 18.42 -33.32
CA ASP A 186 9.08 19.01 -33.12
C ASP A 186 9.67 18.55 -31.79
N ILE A 187 10.68 17.68 -31.85
CA ILE A 187 11.29 17.07 -30.66
C ILE A 187 12.06 18.12 -29.84
N GLY A 188 12.85 18.97 -30.49
CA GLY A 188 13.65 20.00 -29.81
C GLY A 188 12.78 20.95 -29.00
N ARG A 189 11.76 21.54 -29.64
CA ARG A 189 10.81 22.43 -28.95
C ARG A 189 10.00 21.70 -27.87
N THR A 190 9.71 20.41 -28.07
CA THR A 190 9.01 19.61 -27.06
C THR A 190 9.85 19.42 -25.80
N LEU A 191 11.16 19.13 -25.95
CA LEU A 191 12.07 18.98 -24.81
C LEU A 191 12.22 20.30 -24.03
N GLU A 192 12.38 21.43 -24.72
CA GLU A 192 12.41 22.77 -24.11
C GLU A 192 11.11 23.10 -23.34
N PHE A 193 9.96 22.72 -23.91
CA PHE A 193 8.68 22.91 -23.24
C PHE A 193 8.55 22.03 -21.99
N LEU A 194 9.00 20.77 -22.06
CA LEU A 194 8.99 19.85 -20.92
C LEU A 194 9.91 20.32 -19.79
N GLU A 195 11.09 20.86 -20.13
CA GLU A 195 11.98 21.52 -19.17
C GLU A 195 11.26 22.69 -18.50
N THR A 196 10.61 23.55 -19.28
CA THR A 196 9.83 24.69 -18.76
C THR A 196 8.68 24.25 -17.83
N GLN A 197 8.08 23.08 -18.08
CA GLN A 197 7.03 22.50 -17.22
C GLN A 197 7.57 21.75 -16.00
N GLY A 198 8.89 21.66 -15.81
CA GLY A 198 9.50 20.94 -14.70
C GLY A 198 9.30 19.42 -14.79
N VAL A 199 9.22 18.88 -16.01
CA VAL A 199 9.05 17.44 -16.26
C VAL A 199 10.43 16.78 -16.30
N CYS A 200 10.62 15.72 -15.50
CA CYS A 200 11.83 14.92 -15.58
C CYS A 200 11.79 14.08 -16.88
N VAL A 201 12.78 14.24 -17.75
CA VAL A 201 12.90 13.48 -19.00
C VAL A 201 14.18 12.64 -18.97
N ALA A 202 14.03 11.33 -19.18
CA ALA A 202 15.14 10.40 -19.29
C ALA A 202 14.98 9.48 -20.50
N THR A 203 16.09 9.11 -21.14
CA THR A 203 16.13 8.03 -22.14
C THR A 203 16.48 6.69 -21.48
N TYR A 204 15.80 5.62 -21.86
CA TYR A 204 16.18 4.26 -21.50
C TYR A 204 17.24 3.72 -22.44
N GLY A 205 18.36 3.25 -21.88
CA GLY A 205 19.50 2.68 -22.60
C GLY A 205 20.82 3.40 -22.30
N MET A 206 21.90 2.92 -22.93
CA MET A 206 23.28 3.36 -22.65
C MET A 206 23.62 4.80 -23.10
N SER A 207 22.68 5.50 -23.73
CA SER A 207 22.92 6.83 -24.29
C SER A 207 21.79 7.80 -23.95
N LYS A 208 22.08 9.09 -24.01
CA LYS A 208 21.09 10.16 -23.87
C LYS A 208 20.29 10.44 -25.15
N ASN A 209 20.49 9.69 -26.24
CA ASN A 209 19.82 9.96 -27.51
C ASN A 209 18.32 9.80 -27.37
N PHE A 210 17.57 10.89 -27.52
CA PHE A 210 16.13 10.86 -27.44
C PHE A 210 15.57 10.14 -28.69
N PRO A 211 14.66 9.16 -28.56
CA PRO A 211 14.08 8.47 -29.70
C PRO A 211 13.07 9.35 -30.45
N ALA A 212 13.01 9.21 -31.77
CA ALA A 212 12.03 9.84 -32.64
C ALA A 212 10.92 8.84 -33.00
N PHE A 213 10.26 8.25 -32.00
CA PHE A 213 9.14 7.32 -32.15
C PHE A 213 9.47 6.05 -32.96
N PHE A 214 9.54 6.12 -34.29
CA PHE A 214 9.98 5.02 -35.14
C PHE A 214 11.50 4.94 -35.31
N SER A 215 12.26 5.96 -34.92
CA SER A 215 13.73 5.89 -34.97
C SER A 215 14.33 5.88 -33.56
N PRO A 216 15.34 5.03 -33.27
CA PRO A 216 16.04 5.06 -31.99
C PRO A 216 16.87 6.35 -31.82
N GLN A 217 17.10 7.10 -32.91
CA GLN A 217 17.88 8.34 -32.89
C GLN A 217 17.07 9.49 -33.52
N SER A 218 16.93 10.58 -32.78
CA SER A 218 16.27 11.82 -33.26
C SER A 218 17.24 12.94 -33.64
N GLY A 219 18.52 12.83 -33.27
CA GLY A 219 19.46 13.96 -33.28
C GLY A 219 19.35 14.89 -32.07
N PHE A 220 18.42 14.64 -31.14
CA PHE A 220 18.28 15.34 -29.87
C PHE A 220 18.67 14.43 -28.70
N THR A 221 18.99 15.03 -27.56
CA THR A 221 19.37 14.31 -26.34
C THR A 221 18.45 14.65 -25.17
N SER A 222 18.10 13.64 -24.38
CA SER A 222 17.50 13.84 -23.05
C SER A 222 18.50 14.47 -22.07
N PRO A 223 18.03 15.17 -21.04
CA PRO A 223 18.87 15.60 -19.92
C PRO A 223 19.54 14.42 -19.20
N TYR A 224 18.80 13.33 -19.02
CA TYR A 224 19.21 12.13 -18.28
C TYR A 224 19.05 10.85 -19.10
N HIS A 225 19.68 9.77 -18.63
CA HIS A 225 19.45 8.42 -19.14
C HIS A 225 19.49 7.44 -17.96
N VAL A 226 18.84 6.29 -18.14
CA VAL A 226 18.84 5.15 -17.21
C VAL A 226 19.15 3.89 -18.00
N CYS A 227 20.00 3.03 -17.46
CA CYS A 227 20.62 1.95 -18.24
C CYS A 227 19.86 0.62 -18.15
N ASN A 228 19.01 0.46 -17.13
CA ASN A 228 18.32 -0.78 -16.81
C ASN A 228 16.97 -0.51 -16.13
N PRO A 229 16.09 -1.53 -16.03
CA PRO A 229 14.78 -1.40 -15.39
C PRO A 229 14.84 -0.94 -13.93
N GLU A 230 15.88 -1.33 -13.20
CA GLU A 230 16.06 -0.97 -11.79
C GLU A 230 16.32 0.53 -11.61
N GLU A 231 17.23 1.12 -12.39
CA GLU A 231 17.48 2.56 -12.41
C GLU A 231 16.24 3.35 -12.86
N ALA A 232 15.52 2.83 -13.86
CA ALA A 232 14.25 3.43 -14.29
C ALA A 232 13.21 3.41 -13.16
N ALA A 233 13.11 2.31 -12.42
CA ALA A 233 12.25 2.16 -11.26
C ALA A 233 12.61 3.16 -10.16
N GLU A 234 13.90 3.28 -9.84
CA GLU A 234 14.43 4.20 -8.82
C GLU A 234 14.19 5.66 -9.20
N LEU A 235 14.36 6.03 -10.48
CA LEU A 235 14.04 7.36 -10.98
C LEU A 235 12.55 7.69 -10.79
N ILE A 236 11.68 6.76 -11.19
CA ILE A 236 10.22 6.91 -11.02
C ILE A 236 9.86 7.02 -9.54
N ALA A 237 10.45 6.16 -8.69
CA ALA A 237 10.28 6.19 -7.24
C ALA A 237 10.65 7.55 -6.65
N GLY A 238 11.85 8.03 -7.00
CA GLY A 238 12.42 9.27 -6.50
C GLY A 238 11.49 10.44 -6.79
N VAL A 239 11.10 10.58 -8.05
CA VAL A 239 10.21 11.69 -8.47
C VAL A 239 8.85 11.63 -7.78
N LEU A 240 8.22 10.45 -7.73
CA LEU A 240 6.92 10.29 -7.08
C LEU A 240 6.99 10.47 -5.55
N SER A 241 8.11 10.09 -4.92
CA SER A 241 8.31 10.22 -3.47
C SER A 241 8.54 11.65 -2.99
N LEU A 242 9.11 12.51 -3.84
CA LEU A 242 9.36 13.93 -3.53
C LEU A 242 8.06 14.75 -3.46
N GLY A 243 6.91 14.19 -3.81
CA GLY A 243 5.62 14.91 -3.81
C GLY A 243 5.54 16.02 -4.85
N LEU A 244 6.39 15.97 -5.88
CA LEU A 244 6.37 16.91 -6.99
C LEU A 244 5.02 16.82 -7.72
N GLN A 245 4.53 17.97 -8.20
CA GLN A 245 3.28 18.04 -8.96
C GLN A 245 3.52 17.87 -10.47
N SER A 246 4.60 17.18 -10.86
CA SER A 246 4.95 16.87 -12.25
C SER A 246 5.21 15.37 -12.42
N GLY A 247 4.99 14.88 -13.64
CA GLY A 247 5.26 13.51 -14.04
C GLY A 247 6.69 13.30 -14.52
N VAL A 248 6.96 12.07 -14.95
CA VAL A 248 8.24 11.65 -15.54
C VAL A 248 7.97 11.15 -16.95
N LEU A 249 8.80 11.53 -17.91
CA LEU A 249 8.83 10.93 -19.24
C LEU A 249 10.05 10.01 -19.35
N LEU A 250 9.80 8.72 -19.49
CA LEU A 250 10.82 7.73 -19.82
C LEU A 250 10.71 7.37 -21.30
N ALA A 251 11.64 7.88 -22.09
CA ALA A 251 11.68 7.66 -23.53
C ALA A 251 12.48 6.38 -23.85
N VAL A 252 11.80 5.37 -24.39
CA VAL A 252 12.36 4.05 -24.69
C VAL A 252 12.53 3.90 -26.21
N PRO A 253 13.75 3.78 -26.74
CA PRO A 253 13.96 3.59 -28.17
C PRO A 253 13.36 2.27 -28.65
N ILE A 254 12.94 2.23 -29.91
CA ILE A 254 12.54 0.98 -30.56
C ILE A 254 13.70 -0.03 -30.54
N PRO A 255 13.43 -1.35 -30.46
CA PRO A 255 14.46 -2.38 -30.53
C PRO A 255 15.34 -2.28 -31.78
N GLU A 256 16.61 -2.65 -31.68
CA GLU A 256 17.58 -2.59 -32.79
C GLU A 256 17.12 -3.39 -34.02
N GLU A 257 16.46 -4.54 -33.80
CA GLU A 257 15.89 -5.37 -34.86
C GLU A 257 14.82 -4.67 -35.72
N HIS A 258 14.24 -3.58 -35.21
CA HIS A 258 13.26 -2.76 -35.91
C HIS A 258 13.81 -1.40 -36.34
N ALA A 259 15.04 -1.05 -35.96
CA ALA A 259 15.65 0.26 -36.18
C ALA A 259 15.67 0.64 -37.67
N THR A 260 16.08 -0.27 -38.55
CA THR A 260 16.17 0.01 -40.00
C THR A 260 14.81 0.23 -40.64
N ALA A 261 13.82 -0.58 -40.28
CA ALA A 261 12.45 -0.42 -40.79
C ALA A 261 11.82 0.88 -40.27
N GLY A 262 12.07 1.18 -38.99
CA GLY A 262 11.63 2.39 -38.33
C GLY A 262 12.24 3.66 -38.92
N GLN A 263 13.52 3.65 -39.27
CA GLN A 263 14.19 4.77 -39.93
C GLN A 263 13.55 5.11 -41.29
N HIS A 264 13.23 4.11 -42.12
CA HIS A 264 12.50 4.35 -43.38
C HIS A 264 11.10 4.95 -43.16
N ILE A 265 10.41 4.54 -42.09
CA ILE A 265 9.11 5.12 -41.72
C ILE A 265 9.27 6.57 -41.30
N GLU A 266 10.30 6.88 -40.52
CA GLU A 266 10.61 8.22 -40.06
C GLU A 266 10.92 9.17 -41.23
N GLU A 267 11.72 8.72 -42.20
CA GLU A 267 12.01 9.48 -43.43
C GLU A 267 10.75 9.74 -44.26
N ALA A 268 9.86 8.75 -44.36
CA ALA A 268 8.57 8.89 -45.04
C ALA A 268 7.66 9.92 -44.33
N ILE A 269 7.65 9.93 -42.99
CA ILE A 269 6.90 10.90 -42.20
C ILE A 269 7.46 12.30 -42.40
N GLN A 270 8.78 12.47 -42.35
CA GLN A 270 9.41 13.78 -42.58
C GLN A 270 9.04 14.35 -43.94
N THR A 271 9.02 13.51 -44.96
CA THR A 271 8.57 13.87 -46.32
C THR A 271 7.09 14.28 -46.34
N ALA A 272 6.21 13.47 -45.72
CA ALA A 272 4.78 13.75 -45.66
C ALA A 272 4.46 15.05 -44.90
N VAL A 273 5.19 15.35 -43.83
CA VAL A 273 5.04 16.59 -43.05
C VAL A 273 5.47 17.80 -43.87
N ALA A 274 6.59 17.71 -44.61
CA ALA A 274 7.04 18.77 -45.51
C ALA A 274 6.01 19.05 -46.63
N GLU A 275 5.42 17.98 -47.21
CA GLU A 275 4.34 18.12 -48.18
C GLU A 275 3.08 18.75 -47.60
N ALA A 276 2.68 18.36 -46.38
CA ALA A 276 1.50 18.92 -45.71
C ALA A 276 1.66 20.43 -45.48
N SER A 277 2.86 20.84 -45.06
CA SER A 277 3.23 22.25 -44.90
C SER A 277 3.18 23.01 -46.23
N ALA A 278 3.79 22.45 -47.29
CA ALA A 278 3.77 23.05 -48.63
C ALA A 278 2.35 23.18 -49.22
N LYS A 279 1.44 22.25 -48.88
CA LYS A 279 0.03 22.26 -49.30
C LYS A 279 -0.86 23.10 -48.37
N GLY A 280 -0.32 23.71 -47.32
CA GLY A 280 -1.07 24.52 -46.37
C GLY A 280 -2.12 23.76 -45.56
N ILE A 281 -1.95 22.43 -45.40
CA ILE A 281 -2.85 21.61 -44.58
C ILE A 281 -2.58 21.93 -43.11
N LYS A 282 -3.62 22.30 -42.35
CA LYS A 282 -3.49 22.79 -40.97
C LYS A 282 -4.50 22.14 -40.03
N GLY A 283 -4.19 22.18 -38.72
CA GLY A 283 -5.08 21.72 -37.65
C GLY A 283 -5.41 20.23 -37.73
N ARG A 284 -6.67 19.88 -37.51
CA ARG A 284 -7.14 18.48 -37.39
C ARG A 284 -6.93 17.62 -38.64
N ASP A 285 -6.72 18.23 -39.81
CA ASP A 285 -6.61 17.54 -41.11
C ASP A 285 -5.16 17.12 -41.43
N VAL A 286 -4.18 17.59 -40.66
CA VAL A 286 -2.75 17.25 -40.83
C VAL A 286 -2.48 15.77 -40.51
N THR A 287 -3.04 15.28 -39.40
CA THR A 287 -2.79 13.90 -38.94
C THR A 287 -3.34 12.85 -39.91
N PRO A 288 -4.60 12.93 -40.40
CA PRO A 288 -5.11 12.01 -41.42
C PRO A 288 -4.31 12.03 -42.73
N PHE A 289 -3.91 13.22 -43.21
CA PHE A 289 -3.09 13.36 -44.42
C PHE A 289 -1.74 12.65 -44.28
N ILE A 290 -1.03 12.89 -43.17
CA ILE A 290 0.26 12.25 -42.92
C ILE A 290 0.08 10.74 -42.79
N LEU A 291 -0.91 10.26 -42.02
CA LEU A 291 -1.14 8.82 -41.84
C LEU A 291 -1.48 8.13 -43.17
N GLN A 292 -2.28 8.75 -44.03
CA GLN A 292 -2.54 8.23 -45.37
C GLN A 292 -1.25 8.12 -46.19
N LYS A 293 -0.45 9.19 -46.21
CA LYS A 293 0.80 9.24 -47.00
C LYS A 293 1.85 8.26 -46.50
N VAL A 294 1.97 8.13 -45.19
CA VAL A 294 2.87 7.16 -44.54
C VAL A 294 2.41 5.74 -44.82
N ASN A 295 1.10 5.47 -44.81
CA ASN A 295 0.60 4.14 -45.13
C ASN A 295 0.86 3.76 -46.61
N GLU A 296 0.71 4.71 -47.54
CA GLU A 296 1.11 4.55 -48.95
C GLU A 296 2.60 4.22 -49.10
N LEU A 297 3.46 4.93 -48.36
CA LEU A 297 4.93 4.79 -48.44
C LEU A 297 5.46 3.55 -47.70
N THR A 298 4.79 3.10 -46.65
CA THR A 298 5.28 2.03 -45.75
C THR A 298 4.59 0.69 -45.95
N LYS A 299 3.60 0.61 -46.86
CA LYS A 299 2.80 -0.60 -47.16
C LYS A 299 2.24 -1.29 -45.90
N GLY A 300 1.84 -0.52 -44.89
CA GLY A 300 1.26 -1.02 -43.65
C GLY A 300 2.23 -1.47 -42.56
N LYS A 301 3.55 -1.37 -42.75
CA LYS A 301 4.57 -1.81 -41.76
C LYS A 301 4.69 -0.91 -40.52
N SER A 302 4.20 0.32 -40.56
CA SER A 302 4.26 1.28 -39.45
C SER A 302 3.36 0.92 -38.27
N LEU A 303 2.23 0.27 -38.54
CA LEU A 303 1.29 -0.18 -37.52
C LEU A 303 1.88 -1.32 -36.67
N GLN A 304 2.54 -2.26 -37.35
CA GLN A 304 3.22 -3.40 -36.74
C GLN A 304 4.43 -2.96 -35.90
N ALA A 305 5.18 -1.96 -36.35
CA ALA A 305 6.26 -1.33 -35.58
C ALA A 305 5.74 -0.61 -34.32
N SER A 306 4.56 0.03 -34.37
CA SER A 306 3.94 0.68 -33.20
C SER A 306 3.47 -0.33 -32.16
N ILE A 307 3.03 -1.51 -32.62
CA ILE A 307 2.68 -2.65 -31.76
C ILE A 307 3.93 -3.22 -31.10
N LEU A 308 4.97 -3.58 -31.88
CA LEU A 308 6.26 -4.12 -31.40
C LEU A 308 6.97 -3.17 -30.44
N LEU A 309 6.88 -1.87 -30.69
CA LEU A 309 7.35 -0.82 -29.79
C LEU A 309 6.64 -0.86 -28.43
N MET A 310 5.31 -0.98 -28.42
CA MET A 310 4.55 -1.18 -27.18
C MET A 310 4.88 -2.50 -26.48
N ILE A 311 5.18 -3.58 -27.23
CA ILE A 311 5.63 -4.87 -26.67
C ILE A 311 6.98 -4.69 -25.94
N SER A 312 7.98 -4.10 -26.61
CA SER A 312 9.34 -3.94 -26.07
C SER A 312 9.41 -2.98 -24.87
N ILE A 313 8.51 -1.98 -24.81
CA ILE A 313 8.37 -1.08 -23.67
C ILE A 313 7.83 -1.84 -22.46
N ASN A 314 6.91 -2.77 -22.64
CA ASN A 314 6.31 -3.55 -21.56
C ASN A 314 7.26 -4.61 -20.98
N GLU A 315 8.07 -5.29 -21.80
CA GLU A 315 9.05 -6.29 -21.35
C GLU A 315 10.09 -5.70 -20.36
N ASN A 316 10.41 -4.41 -20.50
CA ASN A 316 11.36 -3.73 -19.60
C ASN A 316 10.71 -3.10 -18.37
N VAL A 317 9.40 -2.80 -18.40
CA VAL A 317 8.67 -2.15 -17.30
C VAL A 317 8.12 -3.18 -16.29
N GLY A 318 7.84 -4.42 -16.71
CA GLY A 318 7.37 -5.51 -15.83
C GLY A 318 8.32 -5.86 -14.68
N ARG A 319 9.63 -5.57 -14.83
CA ARG A 319 10.65 -5.74 -13.78
C ARG A 319 10.86 -4.52 -12.89
N ALA A 320 10.45 -3.34 -13.36
CA ALA A 320 10.76 -2.04 -12.75
C ALA A 320 9.80 -1.62 -11.61
N GLN A 321 9.05 -2.54 -11.00
CA GLN A 321 8.17 -2.21 -9.88
C GLN A 321 8.58 -2.77 -8.52
N TYR A 322 9.77 -3.37 -8.43
CA TYR A 322 10.14 -4.06 -7.20
C TYR A 322 10.79 -3.20 -6.10
N ASN A 323 11.21 -1.96 -6.35
CA ASN A 323 12.00 -1.20 -5.35
C ASN A 323 11.58 0.27 -5.15
N SER A 324 10.32 0.61 -5.45
CA SER A 324 9.88 2.01 -5.58
C SER A 324 8.64 2.37 -4.78
N ASN A 325 8.56 1.97 -3.51
CA ASN A 325 7.70 2.68 -2.58
C ASN A 325 8.59 3.49 -1.65
N HIS A 326 8.09 4.58 -1.04
CA HIS A 326 8.55 4.96 0.30
C HIS A 326 8.88 3.67 1.01
N ALA A 327 10.15 3.39 1.38
CA ALA A 327 10.53 2.07 1.85
C ALA A 327 9.42 1.61 2.79
N ILE A 328 8.53 0.72 2.33
CA ILE A 328 7.43 0.24 3.15
C ILE A 328 8.24 -0.66 4.03
N LEU A 329 8.69 -0.05 5.13
CA LEU A 329 9.73 -0.56 5.98
C LEU A 329 9.34 -2.00 6.23
N SER A 330 10.04 -2.99 5.68
CA SER A 330 9.40 -4.30 5.58
C SER A 330 9.10 -4.81 6.99
N GLN A 331 7.85 -5.14 7.28
CA GLN A 331 7.45 -5.64 8.59
C GLN A 331 7.21 -7.14 8.48
N VAL A 332 7.64 -7.89 9.48
CA VAL A 332 7.32 -9.31 9.58
C VAL A 332 6.63 -9.53 10.91
N VAL A 333 5.49 -10.23 10.88
CA VAL A 333 4.79 -10.66 12.09
C VAL A 333 4.82 -12.18 12.10
N ILE A 334 5.40 -12.76 13.15
CA ILE A 334 5.49 -14.21 13.34
C ILE A 334 4.63 -14.56 14.54
N GLY A 335 3.56 -15.32 14.31
CA GLY A 335 2.68 -15.67 15.41
C GLY A 335 1.47 -16.50 15.06
N GLY A 336 0.68 -16.77 16.09
CA GLY A 336 -0.50 -17.60 16.02
C GLY A 336 -1.68 -16.90 15.35
N VAL A 337 -2.52 -17.74 14.73
CA VAL A 337 -3.86 -17.40 14.30
C VAL A 337 -4.81 -18.48 14.78
N ASN A 338 -6.01 -18.08 15.21
CA ASN A 338 -6.99 -18.96 15.83
C ASN A 338 -8.40 -18.64 15.34
N VAL A 339 -9.29 -19.63 15.40
CA VAL A 339 -10.74 -19.42 15.35
C VAL A 339 -11.28 -19.43 16.77
N ASP A 340 -11.84 -18.32 17.20
CA ASP A 340 -12.39 -18.17 18.54
C ASP A 340 -13.89 -18.49 18.53
N PHE A 341 -14.32 -19.33 19.46
CA PHE A 341 -15.71 -19.63 19.77
C PHE A 341 -16.04 -19.05 21.14
N ILE A 342 -16.90 -18.04 21.18
CA ILE A 342 -17.37 -17.43 22.42
C ILE A 342 -18.74 -18.01 22.72
N ALA A 343 -18.80 -18.96 23.66
CA ALA A 343 -20.03 -19.56 24.16
C ALA A 343 -20.53 -18.80 25.38
N LYS A 344 -21.64 -18.07 25.25
CA LYS A 344 -22.26 -17.29 26.31
C LYS A 344 -23.47 -18.00 26.89
N GLY A 345 -23.46 -18.22 28.21
CA GLY A 345 -24.61 -18.71 28.96
C GLY A 345 -25.76 -17.70 29.00
N LYS A 346 -27.00 -18.19 28.99
CA LYS A 346 -28.22 -17.39 29.22
C LYS A 346 -28.70 -17.42 30.67
N THR A 347 -27.89 -17.96 31.56
CA THR A 347 -28.17 -18.08 32.99
C THR A 347 -26.99 -17.54 33.79
N GLU A 348 -27.27 -16.93 34.94
CA GLU A 348 -26.25 -16.39 35.85
C GLU A 348 -25.19 -17.42 36.24
N LYS A 349 -25.61 -18.68 36.43
CA LYS A 349 -24.71 -19.79 36.76
C LYS A 349 -24.75 -20.85 35.66
N LEU A 350 -23.56 -21.30 35.27
CA LEU A 350 -23.37 -22.44 34.41
C LEU A 350 -23.22 -23.70 35.28
N VAL A 351 -23.91 -24.77 34.91
CA VAL A 351 -23.85 -26.06 35.60
C VAL A 351 -22.92 -26.99 34.84
N PHE A 352 -21.81 -27.39 35.47
CA PHE A 352 -20.86 -28.32 34.88
C PHE A 352 -21.46 -29.72 34.68
N GLY A 353 -21.09 -30.39 33.58
CA GLY A 353 -21.57 -31.74 33.25
C GLY A 353 -22.96 -31.82 32.61
N GLN A 354 -23.57 -30.70 32.24
CA GLN A 354 -24.89 -30.64 31.57
C GLN A 354 -24.89 -29.65 30.39
N THR A 355 -25.89 -29.76 29.52
CA THR A 355 -26.13 -28.78 28.44
C THR A 355 -26.77 -27.52 29.00
N ASN A 356 -26.04 -26.41 28.97
CA ASN A 356 -26.55 -25.11 29.42
C ASN A 356 -27.16 -24.34 28.24
N PRO A 357 -28.30 -23.64 28.42
CA PRO A 357 -28.85 -22.78 27.38
C PRO A 357 -27.91 -21.60 27.12
N GLY A 358 -27.59 -21.34 25.85
CA GLY A 358 -26.60 -20.33 25.49
C GLY A 358 -26.67 -19.85 24.04
N SER A 359 -25.68 -19.06 23.65
CA SER A 359 -25.36 -18.72 22.26
C SER A 359 -23.86 -18.91 22.02
N VAL A 360 -23.48 -19.26 20.79
CA VAL A 360 -22.08 -19.37 20.39
C VAL A 360 -21.82 -18.39 19.25
N CYS A 361 -20.79 -17.56 19.41
CA CYS A 361 -20.33 -16.63 18.40
C CYS A 361 -18.95 -17.08 17.90
N GLN A 362 -18.73 -17.03 16.59
CA GLN A 362 -17.42 -17.26 16.00
C GLN A 362 -16.72 -15.91 15.75
N SER A 363 -15.45 -15.83 16.11
CA SER A 363 -14.54 -14.72 15.81
C SER A 363 -13.18 -15.28 15.41
N PHE A 364 -12.24 -14.40 15.05
CA PHE A 364 -10.90 -14.80 14.64
C PHE A 364 -9.87 -14.18 15.57
N GLY A 365 -9.07 -15.05 16.20
CA GLY A 365 -8.14 -14.84 17.31
C GLY A 365 -6.67 -15.03 16.91
N GLY A 366 -5.78 -14.90 17.89
CA GLY A 366 -4.33 -15.03 17.74
C GLY A 366 -3.60 -13.69 17.77
N VAL A 367 -2.61 -13.56 18.67
CA VAL A 367 -1.83 -12.34 18.88
C VAL A 367 -1.08 -11.93 17.61
N GLY A 368 -0.39 -12.88 16.97
CA GLY A 368 0.26 -12.66 15.68
C GLY A 368 -0.70 -12.11 14.62
N ARG A 369 -1.86 -12.75 14.46
CA ARG A 369 -2.88 -12.24 13.53
C ARG A 369 -3.41 -10.87 13.95
N ASN A 370 -3.66 -10.62 15.24
CA ASN A 370 -4.16 -9.33 15.75
C ASN A 370 -3.22 -8.17 15.43
N ILE A 371 -1.93 -8.37 15.62
CA ILE A 371 -0.91 -7.37 15.27
C ILE A 371 -0.85 -7.18 13.74
N ALA A 372 -0.83 -8.29 12.98
CA ALA A 372 -0.79 -8.22 11.51
C ALA A 372 -2.03 -7.51 10.94
N ASP A 373 -3.21 -7.78 11.49
CA ASP A 373 -4.48 -7.15 11.14
C ASP A 373 -4.46 -5.65 11.48
N SER A 374 -4.05 -5.30 12.70
CA SER A 374 -3.93 -3.91 13.14
C SER A 374 -3.01 -3.10 12.23
N LEU A 375 -1.81 -3.60 11.98
CA LEU A 375 -0.85 -2.97 11.08
C LEU A 375 -1.40 -2.83 9.65
N SER A 376 -2.07 -3.88 9.14
CA SER A 376 -2.68 -3.86 7.79
C SER A 376 -3.77 -2.80 7.66
N ARG A 377 -4.62 -2.67 8.69
CA ARG A 377 -5.67 -1.64 8.76
C ARG A 377 -5.12 -0.22 8.91
N LEU A 378 -3.96 -0.08 9.53
CA LEU A 378 -3.24 1.17 9.71
C LEU A 378 -2.30 1.49 8.53
N GLY A 379 -2.48 0.85 7.37
CA GLY A 379 -1.79 1.19 6.12
C GLY A 379 -0.44 0.53 5.91
N HIS A 380 -0.01 -0.35 6.81
CA HIS A 380 1.19 -1.18 6.64
C HIS A 380 0.84 -2.50 5.94
N ARG A 381 1.85 -3.30 5.56
CA ARG A 381 1.62 -4.61 4.92
C ARG A 381 2.59 -5.67 5.46
N PRO A 382 2.49 -6.02 6.75
CA PRO A 382 3.39 -7.01 7.33
C PRO A 382 3.26 -8.36 6.62
N LEU A 383 4.38 -9.01 6.32
CA LEU A 383 4.39 -10.43 6.00
C LEU A 383 3.97 -11.19 7.27
N PHE A 384 2.84 -11.87 7.21
CA PHE A 384 2.38 -12.70 8.32
C PHE A 384 2.85 -14.14 8.14
N ILE A 385 3.71 -14.60 9.04
CA ILE A 385 4.24 -15.96 9.09
C ILE A 385 3.51 -16.72 10.21
N SER A 386 2.81 -17.79 9.84
CA SER A 386 1.98 -18.58 10.73
C SER A 386 1.76 -20.00 10.18
N ALA A 387 0.94 -20.80 10.87
CA ALA A 387 0.54 -22.13 10.44
C ALA A 387 -0.96 -22.37 10.70
N ILE A 388 -1.66 -22.93 9.71
CA ILE A 388 -3.08 -23.33 9.76
C ILE A 388 -3.26 -24.72 9.14
N GLY A 389 -4.38 -25.37 9.45
CA GLY A 389 -4.73 -26.66 8.84
C GLY A 389 -5.21 -26.51 7.39
N THR A 390 -5.73 -27.59 6.83
CA THR A 390 -6.47 -27.59 5.55
C THR A 390 -7.98 -27.82 5.75
N ASP A 391 -8.49 -27.47 6.93
CA ASP A 391 -9.90 -27.61 7.32
C ASP A 391 -10.73 -26.37 6.94
N SER A 392 -12.05 -26.45 7.12
CA SER A 392 -12.95 -25.33 6.83
C SER A 392 -12.71 -24.10 7.70
N HIS A 393 -12.07 -24.26 8.86
CA HIS A 393 -11.65 -23.15 9.72
C HIS A 393 -10.51 -22.36 9.06
N SER A 394 -9.56 -23.03 8.42
CA SER A 394 -8.49 -22.38 7.65
C SER A 394 -9.03 -21.48 6.54
N ASP A 395 -10.04 -21.94 5.80
CA ASP A 395 -10.65 -21.16 4.72
C ASP A 395 -11.39 -19.93 5.27
N ALA A 396 -12.07 -20.07 6.40
CA ALA A 396 -12.76 -18.96 7.07
C ALA A 396 -11.77 -17.89 7.56
N VAL A 397 -10.65 -18.31 8.17
CA VAL A 397 -9.55 -17.44 8.60
C VAL A 397 -8.97 -16.67 7.41
N LEU A 398 -8.60 -17.37 6.32
CA LEU A 398 -8.02 -16.73 5.14
C LEU A 398 -8.99 -15.76 4.47
N ASN A 399 -10.28 -16.11 4.42
CA ASN A 399 -11.30 -15.22 3.89
C ASN A 399 -11.49 -13.96 4.75
N HIS A 400 -11.38 -14.08 6.09
CA HIS A 400 -11.42 -12.92 6.99
C HIS A 400 -10.16 -12.06 6.88
N CYS A 401 -8.99 -12.68 6.67
CA CYS A 401 -7.68 -12.03 6.63
C CYS A 401 -7.24 -11.61 5.21
N LYS A 402 -8.16 -11.41 4.27
CA LYS A 402 -7.85 -11.07 2.85
C LYS A 402 -7.04 -9.78 2.69
N HIS A 403 -7.10 -8.88 3.66
CA HIS A 403 -6.33 -7.63 3.68
C HIS A 403 -4.94 -7.77 4.30
N ILE A 404 -4.60 -8.93 4.86
CA ILE A 404 -3.29 -9.24 5.45
C ILE A 404 -2.47 -10.02 4.41
N ASN A 405 -1.16 -9.76 4.34
CA ASN A 405 -0.26 -10.57 3.52
C ASN A 405 0.00 -11.93 4.19
N THR A 406 -0.81 -12.92 3.79
CA THR A 406 -0.76 -14.30 4.31
C THR A 406 0.16 -15.24 3.52
N SER A 407 1.04 -14.72 2.65
CA SER A 407 1.97 -15.54 1.87
C SER A 407 2.98 -16.33 2.72
N GLY A 408 3.17 -15.96 3.99
CA GLY A 408 3.98 -16.69 4.96
C GLY A 408 3.20 -17.73 5.77
N VAL A 409 1.90 -17.90 5.55
CA VAL A 409 1.05 -18.82 6.33
C VAL A 409 1.09 -20.23 5.74
N ALA A 410 1.66 -21.18 6.47
CA ALA A 410 1.68 -22.59 6.08
C ALA A 410 0.29 -23.21 6.16
N ARG A 411 -0.10 -24.01 5.16
CA ARG A 411 -1.27 -24.88 5.23
C ARG A 411 -0.82 -26.33 5.36
N LEU A 412 -1.20 -26.99 6.45
CA LEU A 412 -0.72 -28.31 6.84
C LEU A 412 -1.86 -29.34 6.78
N GLU A 413 -1.73 -30.38 5.96
CA GLU A 413 -2.82 -31.34 5.68
C GLU A 413 -3.23 -32.19 6.88
N GLU A 414 -2.27 -32.56 7.74
CA GLU A 414 -2.50 -33.45 8.89
C GLU A 414 -2.74 -32.69 10.22
N GLN A 415 -2.88 -31.36 10.15
CA GLN A 415 -3.04 -30.51 11.33
C GLN A 415 -4.39 -29.79 11.29
N ARG A 416 -4.93 -29.47 12.48
CA ARG A 416 -6.15 -28.68 12.62
C ARG A 416 -5.81 -27.21 12.84
N THR A 417 -6.55 -26.33 12.21
CA THR A 417 -6.45 -24.89 12.46
C THR A 417 -6.75 -24.62 13.94
N ALA A 418 -5.93 -23.78 14.57
CA ALA A 418 -6.05 -23.53 16.00
C ALA A 418 -7.46 -23.00 16.34
N THR A 419 -8.03 -23.49 17.42
CA THR A 419 -9.32 -23.03 17.93
C THR A 419 -9.22 -22.67 19.41
N TYR A 420 -9.98 -21.65 19.81
CA TYR A 420 -10.11 -21.29 21.22
C TYR A 420 -11.58 -21.17 21.58
N CYS A 421 -12.02 -21.88 22.60
CA CYS A 421 -13.38 -21.81 23.09
C CYS A 421 -13.40 -21.13 24.46
N ALA A 422 -14.01 -19.96 24.54
CA ALA A 422 -14.28 -19.26 25.78
C ALA A 422 -15.75 -19.46 26.18
N VAL A 423 -15.98 -20.06 27.34
CA VAL A 423 -17.30 -20.21 27.95
C VAL A 423 -17.47 -19.13 29.01
N ILE A 424 -18.38 -18.20 28.76
CA ILE A 424 -18.66 -17.07 29.66
C ILE A 424 -20.08 -17.16 30.24
N THR A 425 -20.26 -16.66 31.45
CA THR A 425 -21.57 -16.54 32.12
C THR A 425 -22.44 -15.48 31.45
N GLU A 426 -23.71 -15.37 31.87
CA GLU A 426 -24.60 -14.28 31.42
C GLU A 426 -24.01 -12.89 31.70
N SER A 427 -23.31 -12.73 32.83
CA SER A 427 -22.59 -11.52 33.23
C SER A 427 -21.32 -11.24 32.42
N GLY A 428 -20.86 -12.19 31.60
CA GLY A 428 -19.65 -12.06 30.78
C GLY A 428 -18.36 -12.51 31.47
N GLU A 429 -18.45 -13.09 32.68
CA GLU A 429 -17.28 -13.65 33.37
C GLU A 429 -16.85 -14.96 32.72
N LEU A 430 -15.54 -15.14 32.54
CA LEU A 430 -14.97 -16.37 32.00
C LEU A 430 -15.13 -17.52 33.00
N SER A 431 -15.89 -18.54 32.61
CA SER A 431 -16.07 -19.76 33.40
C SER A 431 -15.07 -20.85 33.02
N LEU A 432 -14.80 -21.02 31.73
CA LEU A 432 -13.85 -22.01 31.21
C LEU A 432 -13.27 -21.54 29.87
N GLY A 433 -11.97 -21.64 29.70
CA GLY A 433 -11.30 -21.50 28.41
C GLY A 433 -10.70 -22.85 27.97
N LEU A 434 -10.82 -23.19 26.70
CA LEU A 434 -10.20 -24.38 26.11
C LEU A 434 -9.57 -24.02 24.77
N GLY A 435 -8.26 -24.21 24.64
CA GLY A 435 -7.53 -23.98 23.38
C GLY A 435 -7.03 -25.30 22.78
N ASP A 436 -7.32 -25.52 21.50
CA ASP A 436 -6.58 -26.45 20.64
C ASP A 436 -5.65 -25.60 19.78
N MET A 437 -4.39 -25.44 20.21
CA MET A 437 -3.44 -24.48 19.62
C MET A 437 -2.10 -25.12 19.23
N ASP A 438 -2.02 -26.44 19.27
CA ASP A 438 -0.77 -27.20 19.08
C ASP A 438 -0.13 -26.95 17.70
N ILE A 439 -0.93 -26.56 16.70
CA ILE A 439 -0.43 -26.19 15.38
C ILE A 439 0.54 -25.00 15.41
N HIS A 440 0.49 -24.14 16.43
CA HIS A 440 1.47 -23.05 16.59
C HIS A 440 2.89 -23.59 16.81
N GLU A 441 3.05 -24.83 17.31
CA GLU A 441 4.35 -25.51 17.40
C GLU A 441 4.96 -25.80 16.01
N GLN A 442 4.14 -25.77 14.95
CA GLN A 442 4.59 -25.94 13.56
C GLN A 442 5.19 -24.67 12.96
N ILE A 443 5.13 -23.54 13.67
CA ILE A 443 5.85 -22.30 13.32
C ILE A 443 7.32 -22.46 13.75
N THR A 444 7.98 -23.47 13.20
CA THR A 444 9.33 -23.92 13.57
C THR A 444 10.41 -22.99 13.02
N GLU A 445 11.60 -23.03 13.62
CA GLU A 445 12.81 -22.42 13.07
C GLU A 445 13.03 -22.83 11.59
N GLN A 446 12.88 -24.12 11.28
CA GLN A 446 13.06 -24.61 9.91
C GLN A 446 12.10 -23.94 8.93
N TYR A 447 10.84 -23.73 9.31
CA TYR A 447 9.88 -23.04 8.46
C TYR A 447 10.18 -21.54 8.36
N VAL A 448 10.40 -20.87 9.49
CA VAL A 448 10.68 -19.42 9.55
C VAL A 448 11.99 -19.06 8.82
N SER A 449 12.99 -19.93 8.82
CA SER A 449 14.28 -19.72 8.14
C SER A 449 14.16 -19.55 6.62
N GLN A 450 13.10 -20.08 6.01
CA GLN A 450 12.81 -19.89 4.58
C GLN A 450 12.55 -18.42 4.22
N PHE A 451 12.22 -17.60 5.22
CA PHE A 451 11.97 -16.18 5.09
C PHE A 451 13.14 -15.32 5.57
N GLU A 452 14.37 -15.86 5.69
CA GLU A 452 15.54 -15.09 6.18
C GLU A 452 15.76 -13.81 5.37
N LYS A 453 15.54 -13.82 4.04
CA LYS A 453 15.68 -12.61 3.22
C LYS A 453 14.73 -11.50 3.69
N GLN A 454 13.46 -11.82 3.91
CA GLN A 454 12.44 -10.88 4.37
C GLN A 454 12.71 -10.43 5.81
N LEU A 455 13.19 -11.34 6.68
CA LEU A 455 13.60 -11.00 8.03
C LEU A 455 14.79 -10.03 8.02
N SER A 456 15.83 -10.31 7.23
CA SER A 456 17.05 -9.51 7.14
C SER A 456 16.82 -8.08 6.64
N SER A 457 15.80 -7.87 5.80
CA SER A 457 15.40 -6.55 5.30
C SER A 457 14.35 -5.86 6.18
N ALA A 458 13.88 -6.52 7.23
CA ALA A 458 12.80 -6.01 8.06
C ALA A 458 13.26 -4.82 8.91
N CYS A 459 12.43 -3.81 8.99
CA CYS A 459 12.62 -2.69 9.92
C CYS A 459 12.22 -3.05 11.36
N LEU A 460 11.27 -3.97 11.47
CA LEU A 460 10.57 -4.37 12.67
C LEU A 460 10.04 -5.79 12.47
N VAL A 461 10.37 -6.68 13.39
CA VAL A 461 9.81 -8.02 13.48
C VAL A 461 8.99 -8.12 14.75
N CYS A 462 7.73 -8.52 14.65
CA CYS A 462 6.86 -8.76 15.79
C CYS A 462 6.78 -10.25 16.08
N LEU A 463 7.06 -10.63 17.33
CA LEU A 463 7.05 -11.99 17.84
C LEU A 463 5.89 -12.16 18.82
N ASP A 464 5.00 -13.09 18.48
CA ASP A 464 3.96 -13.61 19.37
C ASP A 464 4.57 -14.65 20.33
N GLY A 465 4.23 -14.57 21.62
CA GLY A 465 4.67 -15.55 22.62
C GLY A 465 4.16 -16.99 22.42
N ASN A 466 3.20 -17.23 21.54
CA ASN A 466 2.69 -18.58 21.27
C ASN A 466 3.66 -19.45 20.47
N ILE A 467 4.63 -18.87 19.74
CA ILE A 467 5.55 -19.63 18.89
C ILE A 467 6.61 -20.41 19.70
N PRO A 468 7.26 -21.45 19.13
CA PRO A 468 8.29 -22.22 19.81
C PRO A 468 9.47 -21.38 20.30
N VAL A 469 10.08 -21.79 21.41
CA VAL A 469 11.28 -21.11 21.98
C VAL A 469 12.43 -21.13 20.98
N SER A 470 12.66 -22.25 20.28
CA SER A 470 13.69 -22.33 19.24
C SER A 470 13.48 -21.32 18.11
N THR A 471 12.22 -21.06 17.73
CA THR A 471 11.88 -20.03 16.73
C THR A 471 12.15 -18.63 17.26
N ILE A 472 11.81 -18.33 18.52
CA ILE A 472 12.14 -17.05 19.17
C ILE A 472 13.65 -16.84 19.17
N ASP A 473 14.42 -17.86 19.59
CA ASP A 473 15.88 -17.82 19.65
C ASP A 473 16.50 -17.58 18.26
N TYR A 474 16.01 -18.30 17.25
CA TYR A 474 16.43 -18.11 15.85
C TYR A 474 16.20 -16.68 15.38
N VAL A 475 14.99 -16.14 15.54
CA VAL A 475 14.66 -14.79 15.09
C VAL A 475 15.48 -13.75 15.85
N CYS A 476 15.68 -13.92 17.15
CA CYS A 476 16.55 -13.06 17.96
C CYS A 476 18.02 -13.11 17.51
N SER A 477 18.50 -14.26 17.03
CA SER A 477 19.85 -14.41 16.46
C SER A 477 20.00 -13.67 15.13
N ILE A 478 18.98 -13.76 14.25
CA ILE A 478 18.90 -13.04 12.98
C ILE A 478 18.80 -11.53 13.24
N ALA A 479 17.96 -11.12 14.19
CA ALA A 479 17.81 -9.73 14.58
C ALA A 479 19.13 -9.11 15.06
N LYS A 480 19.88 -9.83 15.89
CA LYS A 480 21.21 -9.42 16.32
C LYS A 480 22.20 -9.33 15.15
N LYS A 481 22.16 -10.29 14.22
CA LYS A 481 23.05 -10.35 13.05
C LYS A 481 22.83 -9.17 12.09
N TYR A 482 21.58 -8.77 11.87
CA TYR A 482 21.22 -7.71 10.90
C TYR A 482 20.77 -6.40 11.55
N ALA A 483 20.90 -6.27 12.88
CA ALA A 483 20.48 -5.10 13.66
C ALA A 483 19.00 -4.71 13.45
N ILE A 484 18.11 -5.71 13.48
CA ILE A 484 16.67 -5.54 13.28
C ILE A 484 16.01 -5.25 14.62
N ASN A 485 15.03 -4.34 14.63
CA ASN A 485 14.21 -4.15 15.81
C ASN A 485 13.21 -5.30 15.99
N VAL A 486 13.12 -5.83 17.21
CA VAL A 486 12.17 -6.90 17.53
C VAL A 486 11.21 -6.43 18.61
N TRP A 487 9.91 -6.56 18.33
CA TRP A 487 8.84 -6.35 19.30
C TRP A 487 8.33 -7.71 19.77
N TYR A 488 8.28 -7.93 21.07
CA TYR A 488 7.71 -9.14 21.65
C TYR A 488 6.39 -8.84 22.36
N GLU A 489 5.32 -9.47 21.89
CA GLU A 489 3.98 -9.40 22.48
C GLU A 489 3.67 -10.71 23.22
N PRO A 490 3.69 -10.70 24.56
CA PRO A 490 3.30 -11.87 25.35
C PRO A 490 1.77 -12.08 25.30
N THR A 491 1.34 -13.34 25.33
CA THR A 491 -0.09 -13.71 25.35
C THR A 491 -0.62 -13.95 26.76
N ASP A 492 0.23 -14.54 27.60
CA ASP A 492 -0.05 -14.87 28.99
C ASP A 492 1.27 -14.99 29.77
N SER A 493 1.18 -15.30 31.06
CA SER A 493 2.34 -15.44 31.94
C SER A 493 3.32 -16.53 31.50
N ASP A 494 2.84 -17.68 31.04
CA ASP A 494 3.71 -18.77 30.60
C ASP A 494 4.44 -18.39 29.32
N LYS A 495 3.73 -17.80 28.36
CA LYS A 495 4.33 -17.30 27.11
C LYS A 495 5.29 -16.14 27.37
N ALA A 496 5.00 -15.25 28.31
CA ALA A 496 5.90 -14.15 28.68
C ALA A 496 7.29 -14.61 29.11
N SER A 497 7.42 -15.82 29.65
CA SER A 497 8.70 -16.38 30.09
C SER A 497 9.61 -16.85 28.94
N LYS A 498 9.05 -17.20 27.78
CA LYS A 498 9.78 -17.96 26.75
C LYS A 498 11.11 -17.33 26.30
N PRO A 499 11.21 -16.02 25.97
CA PRO A 499 12.49 -15.42 25.57
C PRO A 499 13.53 -15.39 26.69
N PHE A 500 13.10 -15.53 27.96
CA PHE A 500 13.93 -15.51 29.16
C PHE A 500 14.43 -16.90 29.58
N LEU A 501 13.99 -17.96 28.88
CA LEU A 501 14.54 -19.32 29.04
C LEU A 501 15.93 -19.45 28.38
N SER A 502 16.30 -18.49 27.54
CA SER A 502 17.59 -18.36 26.88
C SER A 502 18.10 -16.91 27.01
N GLU A 503 19.25 -16.60 26.42
CA GLU A 503 19.76 -15.24 26.35
C GLU A 503 19.14 -14.41 25.21
N ALA A 504 18.14 -14.94 24.49
CA ALA A 504 17.52 -14.31 23.33
C ALA A 504 16.81 -12.99 23.65
N TRP A 505 16.24 -12.86 24.86
CA TRP A 505 15.55 -11.63 25.29
C TRP A 505 16.42 -10.38 25.20
N LYS A 506 17.76 -10.51 25.28
CA LYS A 506 18.71 -9.39 25.16
C LYS A 506 18.78 -8.79 23.75
N SER A 507 18.26 -9.50 22.74
CA SER A 507 18.14 -9.01 21.37
C SER A 507 16.79 -8.34 21.08
N LEU A 508 15.88 -8.29 22.05
CA LEU A 508 14.57 -7.66 21.88
C LEU A 508 14.69 -6.13 22.03
N SER A 509 14.04 -5.39 21.14
CA SER A 509 13.99 -3.92 21.20
C SER A 509 12.82 -3.43 22.03
N TYR A 510 11.65 -4.06 21.87
CA TYR A 510 10.41 -3.65 22.52
C TYR A 510 9.74 -4.83 23.20
N LEU A 511 9.21 -4.61 24.40
CA LEU A 511 8.32 -5.55 25.09
C LEU A 511 7.03 -4.81 25.49
N SER A 512 5.88 -5.47 25.36
CA SER A 512 4.57 -4.89 25.71
C SER A 512 3.78 -5.70 26.75
N PRO A 513 4.39 -6.17 27.85
CA PRO A 513 3.69 -7.00 28.82
C PRO A 513 2.62 -6.23 29.59
N ASN A 514 1.62 -6.93 30.11
CA ASN A 514 0.87 -6.44 31.26
C ASN A 514 1.70 -6.61 32.56
N LEU A 515 1.22 -6.06 33.68
CA LEU A 515 1.95 -6.11 34.95
C LEU A 515 2.19 -7.55 35.46
N ALA A 516 1.27 -8.48 35.22
CA ALA A 516 1.41 -9.87 35.66
C ALA A 516 2.50 -10.59 34.85
N GLU A 517 2.50 -10.42 33.53
CA GLU A 517 3.52 -10.92 32.62
C GLU A 517 4.89 -10.35 32.93
N LEU A 518 4.97 -9.04 33.22
CA LEU A 518 6.21 -8.39 33.63
C LEU A 518 6.79 -8.98 34.92
N CYS A 519 5.93 -9.36 35.87
CA CYS A 519 6.36 -10.10 37.05
C CYS A 519 6.94 -11.47 36.65
N THR A 520 6.27 -12.20 35.75
CA THR A 520 6.77 -13.51 35.29
C THR A 520 8.11 -13.41 34.58
N MET A 521 8.32 -12.38 33.74
CA MET A 521 9.62 -12.12 33.12
C MET A 521 10.72 -11.90 34.17
N ASN A 522 10.46 -11.08 35.19
CA ASN A 522 11.42 -10.80 36.26
C ASN A 522 11.69 -12.02 37.15
N LYS A 523 10.67 -12.84 37.45
CA LYS A 523 10.84 -14.10 38.19
C LYS A 523 11.81 -15.06 37.47
N ASN A 524 11.74 -15.14 36.14
CA ASN A 524 12.66 -15.98 35.35
C ASN A 524 14.11 -15.47 35.42
N LEU A 525 14.30 -14.17 35.63
CA LEU A 525 15.62 -13.56 35.86
C LEU A 525 16.09 -13.66 37.33
N GLY A 526 15.32 -14.31 38.21
CA GLY A 526 15.62 -14.39 39.65
C GLY A 526 15.43 -13.06 40.39
N ILE A 527 14.73 -12.10 39.78
CA ILE A 527 14.47 -10.78 40.37
C ILE A 527 13.23 -10.88 41.26
N PRO A 528 13.27 -10.38 42.52
CA PRO A 528 12.13 -10.42 43.42
C PRO A 528 10.90 -9.69 42.85
N THR A 529 9.74 -10.33 42.95
CA THR A 529 8.45 -9.78 42.48
C THR A 529 7.39 -9.90 43.56
N PRO A 530 6.37 -9.02 43.59
CA PRO A 530 5.30 -9.11 44.58
C PRO A 530 4.51 -10.42 44.46
N GLU A 531 4.11 -10.98 45.60
CA GLU A 531 3.20 -12.14 45.64
C GLU A 531 1.77 -11.77 45.21
N VAL A 532 1.34 -10.56 45.56
CA VAL A 532 0.02 -10.01 45.22
C VAL A 532 0.22 -8.73 44.43
N LEU A 533 -0.42 -8.64 43.26
CA LEU A 533 -0.33 -7.45 42.43
C LEU A 533 -0.94 -6.23 43.12
N PRO A 534 -0.27 -5.06 43.09
CA PRO A 534 -0.78 -3.85 43.70
C PRO A 534 -2.07 -3.36 43.02
N SER A 535 -2.97 -2.78 43.80
CA SER A 535 -4.27 -2.29 43.32
C SER A 535 -4.35 -0.77 43.25
N SER A 536 -3.55 -0.02 44.01
CA SER A 536 -3.51 1.45 43.91
C SER A 536 -2.72 1.88 42.65
N LEU A 537 -3.09 3.01 42.02
CA LEU A 537 -2.36 3.49 40.83
C LEU A 537 -0.89 3.78 41.16
N LYS A 538 -0.63 4.44 42.29
CA LYS A 538 0.73 4.79 42.74
C LYS A 538 1.61 3.56 42.91
N ASP A 539 1.10 2.53 43.57
CA ASP A 539 1.86 1.30 43.82
C ASP A 539 2.04 0.47 42.55
N VAL A 540 1.04 0.47 41.65
CA VAL A 540 1.16 -0.13 40.32
C VAL A 540 2.27 0.53 39.51
N LEU A 541 2.29 1.86 39.43
CA LEU A 541 3.33 2.58 38.68
C LEU A 541 4.72 2.34 39.28
N SER A 542 4.82 2.38 40.61
CA SER A 542 6.10 2.12 41.32
C SER A 542 6.60 0.70 41.07
N CYS A 543 5.71 -0.30 41.14
CA CYS A 543 6.02 -1.69 40.87
C CYS A 543 6.44 -1.90 39.41
N ALA A 544 5.66 -1.39 38.45
CA ALA A 544 5.96 -1.50 37.02
C ALA A 544 7.31 -0.87 36.69
N MET A 545 7.62 0.32 37.22
CA MET A 545 8.92 0.96 37.02
C MET A 545 10.07 0.13 37.60
N ALA A 546 9.93 -0.38 38.82
CA ALA A 546 10.96 -1.20 39.47
C ALA A 546 11.26 -2.48 38.68
N LEU A 547 10.22 -3.13 38.14
CA LEU A 547 10.34 -4.35 37.33
C LEU A 547 10.82 -4.09 35.89
N SER A 548 10.56 -2.89 35.33
CA SER A 548 11.06 -2.51 34.01
C SER A 548 12.54 -2.12 34.02
N ARG A 549 13.03 -1.52 35.11
CA ARG A 549 14.41 -1.02 35.23
C ARG A 549 15.51 -2.03 34.83
N PRO A 550 15.53 -3.28 35.33
CA PRO A 550 16.58 -4.25 34.98
C PRO A 550 16.52 -4.69 33.51
N LEU A 551 15.32 -4.75 32.92
CA LEU A 551 15.14 -5.15 31.52
C LEU A 551 15.66 -4.08 30.55
N LEU A 552 15.50 -2.80 30.91
CA LEU A 552 15.96 -1.66 30.11
C LEU A 552 17.49 -1.53 30.00
N GLU A 553 18.27 -2.36 30.71
CA GLU A 553 19.71 -2.48 30.47
C GLU A 553 20.01 -3.10 29.09
N TYR A 554 19.10 -3.94 28.58
CA TYR A 554 19.26 -4.63 27.30
C TYR A 554 18.20 -4.22 26.28
N VAL A 555 16.95 -4.07 26.73
CA VAL A 555 15.80 -3.71 25.90
C VAL A 555 15.72 -2.19 25.75
N HIS A 556 15.28 -1.73 24.57
CA HIS A 556 15.19 -0.30 24.26
C HIS A 556 13.98 0.37 24.93
N CYS A 557 12.80 -0.24 24.86
CA CYS A 557 11.57 0.32 25.41
C CYS A 557 10.63 -0.77 25.94
N LEU A 558 10.01 -0.50 27.09
CA LEU A 558 8.94 -1.32 27.66
C LEU A 558 7.62 -0.54 27.66
N VAL A 559 6.57 -1.16 27.12
CA VAL A 559 5.21 -0.65 27.07
C VAL A 559 4.35 -1.48 28.01
N VAL A 560 4.30 -1.11 29.29
CA VAL A 560 3.59 -1.89 30.30
C VAL A 560 2.10 -1.54 30.29
N THR A 561 1.25 -2.48 29.89
CA THR A 561 -0.19 -2.28 29.86
C THR A 561 -0.80 -2.48 31.26
N LEU A 562 -1.66 -1.56 31.68
CA LEU A 562 -2.23 -1.51 33.04
C LEU A 562 -3.78 -1.62 33.03
N GLY A 563 -4.34 -2.14 31.94
CA GLY A 563 -5.79 -2.28 31.74
C GLY A 563 -6.50 -0.92 31.83
N ALA A 564 -7.56 -0.85 32.64
CA ALA A 564 -8.34 0.38 32.85
C ALA A 564 -7.54 1.56 33.45
N LYS A 565 -6.30 1.33 33.92
CA LYS A 565 -5.41 2.41 34.38
C LYS A 565 -4.64 3.05 33.23
N GLY A 566 -4.54 2.43 32.06
CA GLY A 566 -3.80 2.97 30.91
C GLY A 566 -2.50 2.24 30.64
N VAL A 567 -1.46 2.99 30.27
CA VAL A 567 -0.17 2.44 29.83
C VAL A 567 1.00 3.21 30.42
N LEU A 568 2.04 2.49 30.81
CA LEU A 568 3.31 3.04 31.26
C LEU A 568 4.39 2.72 30.23
N VAL A 569 4.97 3.74 29.63
CA VAL A 569 6.08 3.60 28.67
C VAL A 569 7.38 3.91 29.40
N CYS A 570 8.33 2.98 29.38
CA CYS A 570 9.63 3.12 30.02
C CYS A 570 10.75 2.97 28.99
N GLY A 571 11.78 3.81 29.06
CA GLY A 571 12.91 3.74 28.14
C GLY A 571 13.92 4.86 28.36
N GLU A 572 14.78 5.09 27.37
CA GLU A 572 15.73 6.20 27.38
C GLU A 572 15.01 7.55 27.27
N TYR A 573 15.49 8.55 27.99
CA TYR A 573 15.02 9.92 27.88
C TYR A 573 15.54 10.59 26.60
N ASP A 574 14.65 11.24 25.85
CA ASP A 574 15.01 12.16 24.77
C ASP A 574 14.01 13.32 24.67
N ALA A 575 14.51 14.54 24.56
CA ALA A 575 13.74 15.77 24.34
C ALA A 575 12.45 15.95 25.19
N GLY A 576 12.43 15.46 26.44
CA GLY A 576 11.25 15.56 27.31
C GLY A 576 10.30 14.36 27.26
N SER A 577 10.63 13.32 26.50
CA SER A 577 9.84 12.10 26.36
C SER A 577 10.70 10.83 26.46
N VAL A 578 10.07 9.66 26.29
CA VAL A 578 10.77 8.38 26.10
C VAL A 578 11.15 8.26 24.63
N ASN A 579 12.42 7.99 24.33
CA ASN A 579 12.90 7.75 22.98
C ASN A 579 12.37 6.40 22.47
N LEU A 580 11.55 6.39 21.42
CA LEU A 580 11.13 5.17 20.75
C LEU A 580 12.08 4.72 19.63
N LYS A 581 13.09 5.53 19.27
CA LYS A 581 14.11 5.23 18.26
C LYS A 581 15.35 4.60 18.88
N PRO A 582 16.15 3.82 18.13
CA PRO A 582 17.31 3.08 18.66
C PRO A 582 18.26 3.93 19.51
N ARG A 583 18.88 3.28 20.51
CA ARG A 583 19.66 3.87 21.62
C ARG A 583 20.55 5.06 21.27
N GLN A 584 20.42 6.14 22.04
CA GLN A 584 21.27 7.33 21.94
C GLN A 584 21.71 7.90 23.30
N GLN A 585 21.01 7.65 24.41
CA GLN A 585 21.26 8.31 25.71
C GLN A 585 21.15 7.37 26.92
N LYS A 586 21.94 7.58 27.98
CA LYS A 586 22.01 6.66 29.13
C LYS A 586 20.96 6.86 30.24
N ARG A 587 20.16 7.91 30.20
CA ARG A 587 19.26 8.25 31.33
C ARG A 587 17.88 7.68 31.07
N LEU A 588 17.35 6.91 32.00
CA LEU A 588 16.04 6.28 31.87
C LEU A 588 14.92 7.13 32.46
N CYS A 589 13.75 7.07 31.84
CA CYS A 589 12.53 7.70 32.32
C CYS A 589 11.31 6.81 32.04
N ALA A 590 10.20 7.16 32.68
CA ALA A 590 8.90 6.57 32.43
C ALA A 590 7.85 7.66 32.21
N LEU A 591 6.93 7.41 31.28
CA LEU A 591 5.76 8.23 31.01
C LEU A 591 4.50 7.40 31.18
N TYR A 592 3.63 7.86 32.06
CA TYR A 592 2.32 7.27 32.30
C TYR A 592 1.24 8.03 31.52
N TYR A 593 0.46 7.28 30.73
CA TYR A 593 -0.69 7.76 29.99
C TYR A 593 -1.96 7.10 30.54
N PRO A 594 -2.92 7.88 31.07
CA PRO A 594 -4.21 7.35 31.50
C PRO A 594 -4.97 6.68 30.35
N ALA A 595 -5.73 5.64 30.66
CA ALA A 595 -6.63 5.02 29.69
C ALA A 595 -7.71 6.02 29.22
N LEU A 596 -8.15 5.88 27.97
CA LEU A 596 -9.32 6.61 27.49
C LEU A 596 -10.57 6.07 28.16
N THR A 597 -11.47 6.96 28.59
CA THR A 597 -12.74 6.55 29.20
C THR A 597 -13.59 5.80 28.19
N VAL A 598 -13.91 4.55 28.53
CA VAL A 598 -14.88 3.69 27.82
C VAL A 598 -15.85 3.19 28.87
N THR A 599 -17.16 3.35 28.66
CA THR A 599 -18.14 2.85 29.63
C THR A 599 -18.27 1.33 29.54
N THR A 600 -18.78 0.71 30.61
CA THR A 600 -19.08 -0.73 30.60
C THR A 600 -20.11 -1.07 29.52
N GLU A 601 -21.04 -0.15 29.18
CA GLU A 601 -22.00 -0.37 28.09
C GLU A 601 -21.38 -0.24 26.70
N GLU A 602 -20.31 0.55 26.54
CA GLU A 602 -19.56 0.67 25.29
C GLU A 602 -18.59 -0.51 25.06
N THR A 603 -18.18 -1.19 26.12
CA THR A 603 -17.23 -2.31 26.04
C THR A 603 -17.93 -3.58 25.57
N MET A 604 -17.64 -4.00 24.34
CA MET A 604 -18.18 -5.21 23.72
C MET A 604 -17.23 -6.40 23.85
N ASN A 605 -15.92 -6.19 23.69
CA ASN A 605 -14.92 -7.26 23.73
C ASN A 605 -13.60 -6.72 24.31
N VAL A 606 -13.05 -7.40 25.31
CA VAL A 606 -11.75 -7.03 25.91
C VAL A 606 -10.56 -7.71 25.23
N SER A 607 -10.80 -8.76 24.44
CA SER A 607 -9.77 -9.47 23.69
C SER A 607 -9.21 -8.57 22.58
N GLY A 608 -7.90 -8.61 22.37
CA GLY A 608 -7.22 -7.86 21.31
C GLY A 608 -7.05 -6.36 21.57
N ALA A 609 -7.52 -5.81 22.69
CA ALA A 609 -7.31 -4.41 23.04
C ALA A 609 -5.81 -4.09 23.26
N GLY A 610 -5.07 -5.01 23.89
CA GLY A 610 -3.61 -4.92 24.04
C GLY A 610 -2.90 -5.00 22.69
N ASP A 611 -3.24 -6.01 21.87
CA ASP A 611 -2.66 -6.17 20.52
C ASP A 611 -2.95 -4.96 19.61
N SER A 612 -4.13 -4.35 19.75
CA SER A 612 -4.50 -3.12 19.04
C SER A 612 -3.68 -1.93 19.52
N LEU A 613 -3.44 -1.83 20.82
CA LEU A 613 -2.55 -0.81 21.40
C LEU A 613 -1.14 -0.96 20.83
N ALA A 614 -0.59 -2.18 20.86
CA ALA A 614 0.72 -2.49 20.31
C ALA A 614 0.76 -2.18 18.80
N GLY A 615 -0.22 -2.63 18.02
CA GLY A 615 -0.32 -2.36 16.59
C GLY A 615 -0.41 -0.86 16.25
N GLY A 616 -1.17 -0.09 17.04
CA GLY A 616 -1.26 1.37 16.90
C GLY A 616 0.04 2.09 17.20
N MET A 617 0.74 1.68 18.28
CA MET A 617 2.06 2.22 18.63
C MET A 617 3.11 1.86 17.57
N MET A 618 3.16 0.60 17.12
CA MET A 618 4.06 0.15 16.05
C MET A 618 3.84 0.95 14.77
N ALA A 619 2.58 1.18 14.36
CA ALA A 619 2.26 1.98 13.18
C ALA A 619 2.78 3.42 13.32
N GLY A 620 2.63 4.05 14.49
CA GLY A 620 3.18 5.38 14.76
C GLY A 620 4.71 5.42 14.68
N ILE A 621 5.39 4.41 15.26
CA ILE A 621 6.86 4.27 15.19
C ILE A 621 7.33 4.13 13.73
N LEU A 622 6.65 3.29 12.95
CA LEU A 622 6.96 3.05 11.54
C LEU A 622 6.72 4.30 10.66
N GLN A 623 5.82 5.19 11.07
CA GLN A 623 5.59 6.49 10.44
C GLN A 623 6.57 7.58 10.94
N GLY A 624 7.44 7.26 11.89
CA GLY A 624 8.42 8.19 12.44
C GLY A 624 7.82 9.29 13.33
N LEU A 625 6.63 9.06 13.89
CA LEU A 625 5.95 10.01 14.77
C LEU A 625 6.66 10.12 16.14
N ASP A 626 6.32 11.17 16.88
CA ASP A 626 6.76 11.33 18.27
C ASP A 626 6.06 10.34 19.21
N THR A 627 6.62 10.17 20.41
CA THR A 627 6.15 9.20 21.40
C THR A 627 4.71 9.42 21.83
N ASP A 628 4.30 10.67 22.06
CA ASP A 628 2.93 10.98 22.50
C ASP A 628 1.95 10.59 21.39
N SER A 629 2.26 10.94 20.14
CA SER A 629 1.47 10.53 18.98
C SER A 629 1.36 8.99 18.86
N CYS A 630 2.47 8.26 19.04
CA CYS A 630 2.46 6.78 18.99
C CYS A 630 1.56 6.18 20.08
N VAL A 631 1.68 6.65 21.33
CA VAL A 631 0.87 6.14 22.45
C VAL A 631 -0.60 6.48 22.27
N HIS A 632 -0.91 7.71 21.83
CA HIS A 632 -2.27 8.13 21.53
C HIS A 632 -2.92 7.30 20.41
N MET A 633 -2.18 6.98 19.35
CA MET A 633 -2.64 6.05 18.32
C MET A 633 -2.97 4.67 18.90
N GLY A 634 -2.10 4.13 19.77
CA GLY A 634 -2.32 2.87 20.46
C GLY A 634 -3.57 2.89 21.35
N LEU A 635 -3.74 3.94 22.16
CA LEU A 635 -4.91 4.09 23.04
C LEU A 635 -6.22 4.21 22.26
N LEU A 636 -6.22 4.92 21.12
CA LEU A 636 -7.38 5.00 20.22
C LEU A 636 -7.70 3.65 19.57
N ALA A 637 -6.67 2.93 19.11
CA ALA A 637 -6.83 1.60 18.54
C ALA A 637 -7.43 0.63 19.57
N ALA A 638 -6.91 0.63 20.81
CA ALA A 638 -7.44 -0.17 21.90
C ALA A 638 -8.92 0.16 22.20
N ARG A 639 -9.26 1.46 22.27
CA ARG A 639 -10.64 1.91 22.48
C ARG A 639 -11.59 1.43 21.37
N LEU A 640 -11.17 1.50 20.11
CA LEU A 640 -11.99 1.03 18.99
C LEU A 640 -12.24 -0.47 19.04
N SER A 641 -11.25 -1.24 19.46
CA SER A 641 -11.38 -2.69 19.62
C SER A 641 -12.22 -3.07 20.85
N LEU A 642 -12.10 -2.33 21.95
CA LEU A 642 -12.98 -2.46 23.11
C LEU A 642 -14.46 -2.28 22.75
N ALA A 643 -14.74 -1.36 21.82
CA ALA A 643 -16.09 -1.09 21.30
C ALA A 643 -16.52 -2.00 20.13
N SER A 644 -15.75 -3.04 19.83
CA SER A 644 -16.01 -3.95 18.72
C SER A 644 -16.36 -5.35 19.22
N PRO A 645 -17.21 -6.12 18.49
CA PRO A 645 -17.34 -7.55 18.76
C PRO A 645 -16.08 -8.34 18.34
N HIS A 646 -15.21 -7.77 17.51
CA HIS A 646 -13.99 -8.41 17.01
C HIS A 646 -12.75 -7.97 17.82
N PRO A 647 -11.74 -8.85 17.98
CA PRO A 647 -10.50 -8.50 18.69
C PRO A 647 -9.78 -7.28 18.11
N ILE A 648 -9.79 -7.12 16.77
CA ILE A 648 -9.38 -5.90 16.08
C ILE A 648 -10.62 -5.27 15.46
N SER A 649 -10.84 -3.98 15.74
CA SER A 649 -11.98 -3.26 15.19
C SER A 649 -11.93 -3.20 13.66
N PRO A 650 -13.01 -3.57 12.94
CA PRO A 650 -13.05 -3.44 11.49
C PRO A 650 -13.04 -1.99 11.01
N PHE A 651 -13.35 -1.04 11.91
CA PHE A 651 -13.30 0.41 11.67
C PHE A 651 -11.93 1.02 11.99
N LEU A 652 -10.98 0.22 12.47
CA LEU A 652 -9.61 0.68 12.65
C LEU A 652 -9.04 1.11 11.29
N THR A 653 -8.62 2.36 11.23
CA THR A 653 -8.00 3.02 10.08
C THR A 653 -7.01 4.07 10.59
N LEU A 654 -6.07 4.46 9.75
CA LEU A 654 -5.10 5.53 10.05
C LEU A 654 -5.78 6.80 10.56
N ASP A 655 -6.88 7.22 9.91
CA ASP A 655 -7.65 8.41 10.31
C ASP A 655 -8.37 8.26 11.65
N SER A 656 -8.83 7.04 11.98
CA SER A 656 -9.54 6.77 13.24
C SER A 656 -8.64 6.83 14.47
N VAL A 657 -7.32 6.71 14.28
CA VAL A 657 -6.33 6.75 15.36
C VAL A 657 -5.39 7.95 15.28
N ASP A 658 -5.49 8.80 14.26
CA ASP A 658 -4.69 10.02 14.13
C ASP A 658 -5.10 11.04 15.21
N PRO A 659 -4.21 11.34 16.19
CA PRO A 659 -4.54 12.24 17.30
C PRO A 659 -4.92 13.65 16.86
N ASN A 660 -4.51 14.08 15.66
CA ASN A 660 -4.83 15.40 15.10
C ASN A 660 -6.21 15.45 14.44
N LYS A 661 -6.73 14.29 14.00
CA LYS A 661 -8.04 14.18 13.33
C LYS A 661 -9.16 13.87 14.30
N VAL A 662 -8.85 13.19 15.41
CA VAL A 662 -9.82 12.90 16.48
C VAL A 662 -10.00 14.13 17.38
N GLN A 663 -10.62 15.19 16.83
CA GLN A 663 -10.76 16.51 17.47
C GLN A 663 -11.64 16.54 18.73
N THR A 664 -12.37 15.46 19.01
CA THR A 664 -13.27 15.35 20.18
C THR A 664 -12.60 14.78 21.42
N GLN A 665 -11.34 14.33 21.35
CA GLN A 665 -10.65 13.70 22.46
C GLN A 665 -9.85 14.73 23.28
N SER A 666 -10.19 14.88 24.56
CA SER A 666 -9.32 15.62 25.51
C SER A 666 -8.21 14.69 25.98
N TRP A 667 -6.97 15.06 25.70
CA TRP A 667 -5.78 14.33 26.13
C TRP A 667 -5.37 14.78 27.53
N THR A 668 -5.35 13.85 28.48
CA THR A 668 -4.76 14.13 29.79
C THR A 668 -3.25 14.17 29.64
N LYS A 669 -2.60 15.19 30.20
CA LYS A 669 -1.14 15.33 30.13
C LYS A 669 -0.46 14.10 30.75
N PRO A 670 0.48 13.45 30.06
CA PRO A 670 1.17 12.30 30.60
C PRO A 670 2.00 12.68 31.84
N SER A 671 2.11 11.74 32.78
CA SER A 671 2.89 11.93 34.01
C SER A 671 4.30 11.39 33.82
N PHE A 672 5.28 12.29 33.89
CA PHE A 672 6.70 11.97 33.73
C PHE A 672 7.33 11.57 35.07
N MET A 673 8.16 10.52 35.06
CA MET A 673 8.86 10.00 36.24
C MET A 673 10.31 9.62 35.85
N TRP A 674 11.28 9.99 36.69
CA TRP A 674 12.66 9.51 36.53
C TRP A 674 12.80 8.09 37.06
N MET A 675 13.60 7.28 36.37
CA MET A 675 13.97 5.94 36.82
C MET A 675 15.41 6.02 37.33
N GLU A 676 15.58 6.10 38.66
CA GLU A 676 16.90 6.08 39.29
C GLU A 676 17.52 4.68 39.23
#